data_AF-A0A6S7E0I6-F1
#
_entry.id   AF-A0A6S7E0I6-F1
#
_cell.length_a   1.000
_cell.length_b   1.000
_cell.length_c   1.000
_cell.angle_alpha   90.00
_cell.angle_beta   90.00
_cell.angle_gamma   90.00
#
_symmetry.space_group_name_H-M   'P 1'
#
loop_
_entity.id
_entity.type
_entity.pdbx_description
1 polymer ?
#
loop_
_entity_poly.entity_id
_entity_poly.type
_entity_poly.pdbx_seq_one_letter_code
_entity_poly.pdbx_strand_id
1 'polypeptide(L)'
;MDDDTPGLLAQLPGYAELQCQSNFSFLQGASHPEELVERAAELGYAALAITDECSLAGVVRAHVEAKARKLPLIIGATFQLRAAPDAAPLGLTLLAQTREGYGNLSELITLARTRAPKGEYQLAPDDLVHPPAGHAHLRHLPECLAILSPAYGTDADRMAEQARWLARVFPRRAWVGLTLLHRSRDDLHRAAVEHAAQAADLPIVALGQVQMHLRSRKPLHDTLTGIRTRQPVSQCGYELSGNAEQHLRTRMRLANLYPPEALAQTLAVARRCAFSLDELRYEYPDEIIPRGHTPATYLRQETLAGATRRFPAGTPDSVAAQIEKELDLITDLHYEAYFLTVYDIVQYARSVGILCQGRGSAANSAVCYCLGITEVDPVRGNNLFERFISKERNEPPDIDVDFEHQRREEVIQYIYNKYGRDRAALTAVVISYRPRSVLRDTGSALGVDPGVIDAVARAHQWWDGKKEMLRTLGACGLDPESQVARQWAALAQTLMGFPRHLSQHPGGFVISRGKLSRLVPIENAAMADRSVVQWDKDDLDALGLLKVDVLALGMLSALRRTLELAGQRRGAPLRLQDIPPDDTPTYDMICDADTIGVFQIESRAQMTMLPRLRPREYYDLVVQVAIVRPGPIQGGMVHPYLRRRQGKEPETYPSEKVRGVLSRTMGVPIFQEQVMQIAVVAAGFTPGESDQLRRSMAAWKRKGGVDKYRTKLVGGLLAHGYKLDFAEALFRQIEGFGEYGFPESHAASFALLAYASSWLKRHEPEAFLAALLNSQPMGFYAPAQLVQDARRHGVCALPPDVTVSGWDSALETLPEGHPGARRTAHPHAPATDGPRPAVRLGLSLIQGMREDAARRIEDARAAAPFADTGDLARRAALSRHDLNALAAGDALRTLAGHRRQASWEAAASVQSRDLLRDAAIQETQAPQLSAPTEGQAVAADYRSVGLTLRSHPVALLRPQLAARNFQPASVLNGYPDKRVARACGIVTVRQRPQTAKGVIFVTLEDETGPVNVVVRTELIERQRRELLGASLLGVYGSWQSVDGVRHLIAQRLVDLSELLGDLNTQSRNFH
;
A
#
# COMPACT_ATOMS: atom_id res chain seq x y z
N MET A 1 -46.61 4.29 -22.58
CA MET A 1 -47.39 5.54 -22.44
C MET A 1 -46.39 6.63 -22.12
N ASP A 2 -45.54 7.01 -23.07
CA ASP A 2 -44.38 7.86 -22.83
C ASP A 2 -44.19 8.84 -23.99
N ASP A 3 -44.91 9.97 -23.96
CA ASP A 3 -44.57 11.12 -24.82
C ASP A 3 -44.98 12.50 -24.25
N ASP A 4 -45.60 12.58 -23.06
CA ASP A 4 -46.05 13.86 -22.44
C ASP A 4 -45.15 14.39 -21.30
N THR A 5 -44.10 13.67 -20.91
CA THR A 5 -43.27 13.98 -19.74
C THR A 5 -42.37 15.24 -19.85
N PRO A 6 -41.83 15.63 -21.03
CA PRO A 6 -40.96 16.81 -21.14
C PRO A 6 -41.68 18.13 -20.82
N GLY A 7 -42.98 18.23 -21.13
CA GLY A 7 -43.77 19.47 -20.95
C GLY A 7 -44.04 19.82 -19.48
N LEU A 8 -44.23 18.82 -18.62
CA LEU A 8 -44.56 19.04 -17.20
C LEU A 8 -43.33 19.49 -16.37
N LEU A 9 -42.14 18.97 -16.69
CA LEU A 9 -40.89 19.36 -16.02
C LEU A 9 -40.46 20.80 -16.32
N ALA A 10 -40.86 21.34 -17.48
CA ALA A 10 -40.63 22.73 -17.83
C ALA A 10 -41.50 23.73 -17.04
N GLN A 11 -42.65 23.29 -16.50
CA GLN A 11 -43.61 24.13 -15.77
C GLN A 11 -43.31 24.25 -14.26
N LEU A 12 -42.55 23.32 -13.67
CA LEU A 12 -42.18 23.39 -12.26
C LEU A 12 -41.14 24.49 -12.01
N PRO A 13 -41.06 25.10 -10.80
CA PRO A 13 -39.97 26.03 -10.50
C PRO A 13 -38.61 25.32 -10.62
N GLY A 14 -37.61 26.04 -11.12
CA GLY A 14 -36.23 25.55 -11.16
C GLY A 14 -35.64 25.44 -9.75
N TYR A 15 -34.66 24.55 -9.57
CA TYR A 15 -33.99 24.36 -8.29
C TYR A 15 -32.52 24.01 -8.50
N ALA A 16 -31.65 24.59 -7.67
CA ALA A 16 -30.27 24.15 -7.50
C ALA A 16 -30.08 23.73 -6.05
N GLU A 17 -29.51 22.54 -5.81
CA GLU A 17 -29.14 22.15 -4.45
C GLU A 17 -27.80 22.78 -4.10
N LEU A 18 -27.76 23.54 -2.99
CA LEU A 18 -26.58 24.30 -2.58
C LEU A 18 -25.89 23.72 -1.35
N GLN A 19 -26.46 22.68 -0.73
CA GLN A 19 -25.88 22.00 0.42
C GLN A 19 -26.05 20.48 0.30
N CYS A 20 -25.03 19.81 -0.22
CA CYS A 20 -25.03 18.37 -0.45
C CYS A 20 -23.69 17.74 -0.01
N GLN A 21 -23.77 16.75 0.88
CA GLN A 21 -22.62 16.00 1.36
C GLN A 21 -22.57 14.63 0.69
N SER A 22 -21.38 14.28 0.18
CA SER A 22 -21.06 12.96 -0.32
C SER A 22 -20.47 12.08 0.80
N ASN A 23 -20.18 10.82 0.50
CA ASN A 23 -19.50 9.90 1.41
C ASN A 23 -18.03 10.28 1.70
N PHE A 24 -17.53 11.38 1.13
CA PHE A 24 -16.27 12.03 1.52
C PHE A 24 -16.41 12.97 2.73
N SER A 25 -17.64 13.25 3.15
CA SER A 25 -17.95 13.56 4.55
C SER A 25 -18.05 12.23 5.31
N PHE A 26 -16.89 11.66 5.68
CA PHE A 26 -16.78 10.28 6.17
C PHE A 26 -17.77 9.96 7.30
N LEU A 27 -18.46 8.82 7.15
CA LEU A 27 -19.50 8.33 8.08
C LEU A 27 -20.71 9.27 8.28
N GLN A 28 -20.85 10.31 7.45
CA GLN A 28 -22.02 11.19 7.44
C GLN A 28 -22.80 11.06 6.12
N GLY A 29 -22.15 11.28 4.99
CA GLY A 29 -22.78 11.12 3.68
C GLY A 29 -22.93 9.64 3.31
N ALA A 30 -24.13 9.25 2.89
CA ALA A 30 -24.47 7.86 2.56
C ALA A 30 -24.54 7.64 1.04
N SER A 31 -23.84 8.43 0.24
CA SER A 31 -23.91 8.42 -1.23
C SER A 31 -22.60 8.81 -1.88
N HIS A 32 -22.27 8.15 -2.97
CA HIS A 32 -21.12 8.53 -3.79
C HIS A 32 -21.38 9.86 -4.50
N PRO A 33 -20.33 10.67 -4.77
CA PRO A 33 -20.46 11.88 -5.58
C PRO A 33 -21.17 11.64 -6.92
N GLU A 34 -20.86 10.54 -7.59
CA GLU A 34 -21.42 10.13 -8.87
C GLU A 34 -22.94 9.85 -8.76
N GLU A 35 -23.37 9.13 -7.72
CA GLU A 35 -24.80 8.85 -7.46
C GLU A 35 -25.60 10.14 -7.22
N LEU A 36 -25.00 11.13 -6.56
CA LEU A 36 -25.64 12.43 -6.29
C LEU A 36 -25.81 13.24 -7.58
N VAL A 37 -24.79 13.27 -8.43
CA VAL A 37 -24.84 13.97 -9.73
C VAL A 37 -25.85 13.31 -10.67
N GLU A 38 -25.80 11.99 -10.82
CA GLU A 38 -26.76 11.23 -11.63
C GLU A 38 -28.19 11.53 -11.19
N ARG A 39 -28.45 11.45 -9.88
CA ARG A 39 -29.78 11.67 -9.35
C ARG A 39 -30.25 13.12 -9.52
N ALA A 40 -29.37 14.11 -9.35
CA ALA A 40 -29.74 15.51 -9.56
C ALA A 40 -30.10 15.78 -11.04
N ALA A 41 -29.38 15.17 -11.98
CA ALA A 41 -29.69 15.25 -13.40
C ALA A 41 -31.05 14.61 -13.73
N GLU A 42 -31.33 13.41 -13.20
CA GLU A 42 -32.64 12.74 -13.35
C GLU A 42 -33.81 13.58 -12.82
N LEU A 43 -33.60 14.32 -11.73
CA LEU A 43 -34.60 15.19 -11.11
C LEU A 43 -34.76 16.54 -11.83
N GLY A 44 -33.97 16.80 -12.86
CA GLY A 44 -34.00 18.03 -13.65
C GLY A 44 -33.57 19.26 -12.86
N TYR A 45 -32.57 19.12 -11.98
CA TYR A 45 -31.98 20.25 -11.25
C TYR A 45 -31.19 21.17 -12.20
N ALA A 46 -31.15 22.46 -11.88
CA ALA A 46 -30.39 23.45 -12.64
C ALA A 46 -28.89 23.41 -12.34
N ALA A 47 -28.52 23.06 -11.10
CA ALA A 47 -27.15 22.85 -10.65
C ALA A 47 -27.11 22.00 -9.37
N LEU A 48 -25.95 21.44 -9.06
CA LEU A 48 -25.67 20.74 -7.81
C LEU A 48 -24.39 21.29 -7.19
N ALA A 49 -24.43 21.69 -5.93
CA ALA A 49 -23.23 21.97 -5.14
C ALA A 49 -22.79 20.72 -4.38
N ILE A 50 -21.51 20.37 -4.43
CA ILE A 50 -20.92 19.40 -3.50
C ILE A 50 -20.20 20.18 -2.41
N THR A 51 -20.66 20.00 -1.18
CA THR A 51 -20.26 20.78 0.00
C THR A 51 -19.92 19.86 1.17
N ASP A 52 -18.96 18.96 0.95
CA ASP A 52 -18.46 18.07 1.99
C ASP A 52 -17.92 18.85 3.21
N GLU A 53 -18.00 18.25 4.39
CA GLU A 53 -17.63 18.96 5.63
C GLU A 53 -16.12 19.18 5.70
N CYS A 54 -15.71 20.45 5.63
CA CYS A 54 -14.32 20.89 5.63
C CYS A 54 -13.43 20.02 4.71
N SER A 55 -13.93 19.75 3.49
CA SER A 55 -13.33 18.80 2.55
C SER A 55 -13.70 19.13 1.11
N LEU A 56 -12.76 18.90 0.20
CA LEU A 56 -12.95 18.90 -1.26
C LEU A 56 -12.60 17.53 -1.87
N ALA A 57 -12.54 16.46 -1.07
CA ALA A 57 -12.11 15.14 -1.55
C ALA A 57 -13.06 14.54 -2.61
N GLY A 58 -14.37 14.73 -2.48
CA GLY A 58 -15.36 14.13 -3.39
C GLY A 58 -15.59 14.89 -4.71
N VAL A 59 -15.00 16.08 -4.88
CA VAL A 59 -15.42 17.01 -5.95
C VAL A 59 -14.93 16.61 -7.34
N VAL A 60 -13.77 15.95 -7.45
CA VAL A 60 -13.23 15.53 -8.75
C VAL A 60 -14.11 14.46 -9.39
N ARG A 61 -14.55 13.49 -8.58
CA ARG A 61 -15.47 12.44 -9.00
C ARG A 61 -16.82 12.99 -9.43
N ALA A 62 -17.35 13.95 -8.66
CA ALA A 62 -18.54 14.69 -9.04
C ALA A 62 -18.34 15.44 -10.36
N HIS A 63 -17.20 16.09 -10.57
CA HIS A 63 -16.89 16.87 -11.77
C HIS A 63 -16.85 16.02 -13.03
N VAL A 64 -16.20 14.86 -12.96
CA VAL A 64 -16.15 13.90 -14.08
C VAL A 64 -17.57 13.45 -14.47
N GLU A 65 -18.39 13.05 -13.50
CA GLU A 65 -19.78 12.63 -13.78
C GLU A 65 -20.66 13.81 -14.23
N ALA A 66 -20.47 15.00 -13.65
CA ALA A 66 -21.26 16.20 -13.98
C ALA A 66 -21.03 16.64 -15.42
N LYS A 67 -19.79 16.54 -15.90
CA LYS A 67 -19.45 16.76 -17.33
C LYS A 67 -20.14 15.74 -18.23
N ALA A 68 -20.16 14.46 -17.84
CA ALA A 68 -20.84 13.41 -18.61
C ALA A 68 -22.35 13.66 -18.70
N ARG A 69 -22.97 14.13 -17.61
CA ARG A 69 -24.40 14.45 -17.53
C ARG A 69 -24.77 15.87 -17.97
N LYS A 70 -23.79 16.71 -18.29
CA LYS A 70 -23.95 18.15 -18.59
C LYS A 70 -24.69 18.92 -17.49
N LEU A 71 -24.50 18.53 -16.23
CA LEU A 71 -25.07 19.22 -15.07
C LEU A 71 -24.07 20.26 -14.54
N PRO A 72 -24.46 21.53 -14.37
CA PRO A 72 -23.60 22.52 -13.71
C PRO A 72 -23.26 22.10 -12.26
N LEU A 73 -21.97 21.96 -11.98
CA LEU A 73 -21.44 21.61 -10.66
C LEU A 73 -20.91 22.86 -9.97
N ILE A 74 -21.30 23.07 -8.71
CA ILE A 74 -20.80 24.15 -7.86
C ILE A 74 -19.87 23.55 -6.80
N ILE A 75 -18.70 24.14 -6.64
CA ILE A 75 -17.70 23.66 -5.68
C ILE A 75 -17.82 24.45 -4.38
N GLY A 76 -17.97 23.75 -3.26
CA GLY A 76 -18.08 24.38 -1.94
C GLY A 76 -17.70 23.44 -0.81
N ALA A 77 -17.86 23.92 0.42
CA ALA A 77 -17.69 23.12 1.63
C ALA A 77 -18.58 23.63 2.76
N THR A 78 -18.91 22.75 3.69
CA THR A 78 -19.63 23.08 4.92
C THR A 78 -18.69 23.12 6.12
N PHE A 79 -18.98 24.00 7.08
CA PHE A 79 -18.14 24.23 8.26
C PHE A 79 -19.00 24.44 9.50
N GLN A 80 -18.49 24.01 10.64
CA GLN A 80 -18.98 24.32 11.98
C GLN A 80 -17.96 25.23 12.66
N LEU A 81 -18.26 26.53 12.74
CA LEU A 81 -17.37 27.52 13.32
C LEU A 81 -17.59 27.60 14.83
N ARG A 82 -16.51 27.58 15.60
CA ARG A 82 -16.54 27.64 17.07
C ARG A 82 -15.59 28.71 17.58
N ALA A 83 -16.11 29.68 18.33
CA ALA A 83 -15.29 30.71 18.97
C ALA A 83 -14.40 30.14 20.09
N ALA A 84 -14.87 29.08 20.75
CA ALA A 84 -14.15 28.30 21.76
C ALA A 84 -14.67 26.85 21.70
N PRO A 85 -13.95 25.85 22.25
CA PRO A 85 -14.37 24.43 22.22
C PRO A 85 -15.81 24.21 22.71
N ASP A 86 -16.20 24.89 23.79
CA ASP A 86 -17.54 24.77 24.40
C ASP A 86 -18.58 25.72 23.80
N ALA A 87 -18.17 26.64 22.91
CA ALA A 87 -19.09 27.55 22.26
C ALA A 87 -19.98 26.77 21.28
N ALA A 88 -21.28 27.06 21.31
CA ALA A 88 -22.19 26.40 20.38
C ALA A 88 -21.89 26.86 18.93
N PRO A 89 -21.93 25.93 17.96
CA PRO A 89 -21.34 26.15 16.65
C PRO A 89 -22.20 27.06 15.77
N LEU A 90 -21.54 27.75 14.84
CA LEU A 90 -22.15 28.47 13.73
C LEU A 90 -21.96 27.66 12.46
N GLY A 91 -23.04 27.13 11.88
CA GLY A 91 -23.02 26.38 10.63
C GLY A 91 -22.91 27.31 9.43
N LEU A 92 -21.93 27.07 8.56
CA LEU A 92 -21.66 27.90 7.39
C LEU A 92 -21.41 27.03 6.15
N THR A 93 -22.06 27.38 5.05
CA THR A 93 -21.76 26.81 3.72
C THR A 93 -21.07 27.88 2.87
N LEU A 94 -19.91 27.55 2.31
CA LEU A 94 -19.14 28.45 1.44
C LEU A 94 -19.04 27.86 0.03
N LEU A 95 -19.35 28.68 -0.98
CA LEU A 95 -19.34 28.29 -2.40
C LEU A 95 -18.35 29.16 -3.18
N ALA A 96 -17.51 28.55 -4.00
CA ALA A 96 -16.53 29.25 -4.82
C ALA A 96 -17.20 29.88 -6.05
N GLN A 97 -17.01 31.20 -6.25
CA GLN A 97 -17.53 31.88 -7.43
C GLN A 97 -16.60 31.76 -8.63
N THR A 98 -15.30 31.90 -8.36
CA THR A 98 -14.22 31.95 -9.35
C THR A 98 -13.03 31.11 -8.89
N ARG A 99 -12.02 30.97 -9.76
CA ARG A 99 -10.76 30.28 -9.42
C ARG A 99 -10.06 30.86 -8.19
N GLU A 100 -10.10 32.18 -8.00
CA GLU A 100 -9.52 32.81 -6.81
C GLU A 100 -10.33 32.48 -5.55
N GLY A 101 -11.67 32.46 -5.66
CA GLY A 101 -12.56 32.01 -4.58
C GLY A 101 -12.30 30.55 -4.19
N TYR A 102 -12.12 29.67 -5.18
CA TYR A 102 -11.73 28.28 -4.93
C TYR A 102 -10.40 28.18 -4.19
N GLY A 103 -9.37 28.90 -4.63
CA GLY A 103 -8.06 28.92 -3.96
C GLY A 103 -8.15 29.40 -2.51
N ASN A 104 -8.97 30.42 -2.24
CA ASN A 104 -9.23 30.92 -0.89
C ASN A 104 -9.96 29.88 -0.03
N LEU A 105 -10.98 29.22 -0.59
CA LEU A 105 -11.71 28.14 0.10
C LEU A 105 -10.79 26.97 0.45
N SER A 106 -9.93 26.56 -0.49
CA SER A 106 -8.98 25.46 -0.31
C SER A 106 -7.92 25.79 0.76
N GLU A 107 -7.40 27.02 0.77
CA GLU A 107 -6.49 27.49 1.83
C GLU A 107 -7.19 27.60 3.19
N LEU A 108 -8.47 28.00 3.24
CA LEU A 108 -9.24 28.03 4.49
C LEU A 108 -9.41 26.61 5.08
N ILE A 109 -9.72 25.62 4.23
CA ILE A 109 -9.79 24.22 4.65
C ILE A 109 -8.42 23.75 5.14
N THR A 110 -7.35 24.09 4.43
CA THR A 110 -5.97 23.77 4.82
C THR A 110 -5.65 24.35 6.21
N LEU A 111 -5.96 25.63 6.43
CA LEU A 111 -5.77 26.30 7.71
C LEU A 111 -6.52 25.58 8.85
N ALA A 112 -7.78 25.23 8.61
CA ALA A 112 -8.62 24.57 9.60
C ALA A 112 -8.13 23.15 9.95
N ARG A 113 -7.70 22.38 8.94
CA ARG A 113 -7.24 20.99 9.08
C ARG A 113 -5.84 20.88 9.65
N THR A 114 -4.94 21.80 9.33
CA THR A 114 -3.54 21.77 9.81
C THR A 114 -3.39 22.19 11.27
N ARG A 115 -4.39 22.88 11.84
CA ARG A 115 -4.46 23.22 13.27
C ARG A 115 -4.96 22.07 14.16
N ALA A 116 -5.52 21.02 13.56
CA ALA A 116 -6.12 19.92 14.28
C ALA A 116 -5.38 18.59 14.02
N PRO A 117 -5.55 17.59 14.89
CA PRO A 117 -5.19 16.22 14.58
C PRO A 117 -5.94 15.70 13.35
N LYS A 118 -5.37 14.69 12.69
CA LYS A 118 -5.97 14.09 11.50
C LYS A 118 -7.40 13.61 11.77
N GLY A 119 -8.32 14.02 10.89
CA GLY A 119 -9.76 13.68 10.96
C GLY A 119 -10.63 14.79 11.57
N GLU A 120 -10.04 15.75 12.27
CA GLU A 120 -10.72 16.89 12.86
C GLU A 120 -10.37 18.19 12.12
N TYR A 121 -11.04 19.29 12.45
CA TYR A 121 -10.66 20.64 12.01
C TYR A 121 -11.07 21.66 13.07
N GLN A 122 -10.34 22.78 13.12
CA GLN A 122 -10.68 23.89 14.00
C GLN A 122 -10.78 25.18 13.20
N LEU A 123 -11.95 25.80 13.23
CA LEU A 123 -12.20 27.09 12.58
C LEU A 123 -13.09 27.96 13.47
N ALA A 124 -12.68 29.20 13.71
CA ALA A 124 -13.46 30.18 14.47
C ALA A 124 -14.04 31.26 13.55
N PRO A 125 -15.15 31.94 13.94
CA PRO A 125 -15.64 33.12 13.22
C PRO A 125 -14.56 34.20 13.03
N ASP A 126 -13.66 34.34 14.02
CA ASP A 126 -12.56 35.29 13.98
C ASP A 126 -11.55 35.00 12.86
N ASP A 127 -11.35 33.74 12.45
CA ASP A 127 -10.45 33.40 11.35
C ASP A 127 -10.88 34.02 10.01
N LEU A 128 -12.17 34.34 9.85
CA LEU A 128 -12.70 35.01 8.66
C LEU A 128 -12.64 36.53 8.77
N VAL A 129 -12.55 37.11 9.97
CA VAL A 129 -12.51 38.56 10.19
C VAL A 129 -11.07 39.06 10.37
N HIS A 130 -10.30 38.30 11.12
CA HIS A 130 -8.92 38.54 11.53
C HIS A 130 -8.08 37.26 11.32
N PRO A 131 -7.90 36.80 10.07
CA PRO A 131 -7.08 35.62 9.81
C PRO A 131 -5.64 35.80 10.34
N PRO A 132 -4.96 34.72 10.75
CA PRO A 132 -3.59 34.81 11.25
C PRO A 132 -2.61 35.38 10.21
N ALA A 133 -1.43 35.77 10.70
CA ALA A 133 -0.31 36.17 9.85
C ALA A 133 -0.05 35.12 8.74
N GLY A 134 0.15 35.59 7.51
CA GLY A 134 0.32 34.74 6.32
C GLY A 134 -0.98 34.35 5.59
N HIS A 135 -2.15 34.59 6.19
CA HIS A 135 -3.47 34.30 5.62
C HIS A 135 -4.37 35.54 5.48
N ALA A 136 -3.78 36.74 5.45
CA ALA A 136 -4.50 38.01 5.42
C ALA A 136 -5.49 38.14 4.24
N HIS A 137 -5.18 37.49 3.10
CA HIS A 137 -6.04 37.44 1.92
C HIS A 137 -7.32 36.62 2.11
N LEU A 138 -7.40 35.76 3.13
CA LEU A 138 -8.61 35.02 3.48
C LEU A 138 -9.64 35.87 4.22
N ARG A 139 -9.31 37.11 4.60
CA ARG A 139 -10.22 38.02 5.29
C ARG A 139 -11.50 38.22 4.47
N HIS A 140 -12.63 37.91 5.08
CA HIS A 140 -13.97 37.93 4.49
C HIS A 140 -14.14 37.00 3.28
N LEU A 141 -13.17 36.09 3.06
CA LEU A 141 -13.08 35.12 1.99
C LEU A 141 -13.59 35.66 0.65
N PRO A 142 -12.84 36.57 -0.02
CA PRO A 142 -13.29 37.20 -1.25
C PRO A 142 -13.55 36.14 -2.33
N GLU A 143 -14.46 36.45 -3.26
CA GLU A 143 -14.87 35.55 -4.36
C GLU A 143 -15.57 34.25 -3.91
N CYS A 144 -15.99 34.15 -2.65
CA CYS A 144 -16.89 33.10 -2.16
C CYS A 144 -18.28 33.65 -1.81
N LEU A 145 -19.30 32.83 -1.96
CA LEU A 145 -20.64 33.09 -1.42
C LEU A 145 -20.79 32.34 -0.09
N ALA A 146 -21.51 32.94 0.85
CA ALA A 146 -21.72 32.41 2.19
C ALA A 146 -23.21 32.21 2.46
N ILE A 147 -23.56 31.03 2.96
CA ILE A 147 -24.92 30.71 3.38
C ILE A 147 -24.88 30.30 4.85
N LEU A 148 -25.61 31.01 5.70
CA LEU A 148 -25.82 30.57 7.09
C LEU A 148 -26.58 29.25 7.04
N SER A 149 -26.12 28.24 7.75
CA SER A 149 -26.81 26.96 7.92
C SER A 149 -27.23 26.84 9.39
N PRO A 150 -28.38 27.42 9.79
CA PRO A 150 -28.75 27.49 11.20
C PRO A 150 -29.02 26.08 11.74
N ALA A 151 -28.50 25.78 12.92
CA ALA A 151 -28.83 24.53 13.59
C ALA A 151 -30.33 24.52 13.95
N TYR A 152 -30.99 23.39 13.72
CA TYR A 152 -32.41 23.26 14.04
C TYR A 152 -32.66 23.43 15.54
N GLY A 153 -33.64 24.25 15.90
CA GLY A 153 -33.93 24.59 17.30
C GLY A 153 -33.02 25.68 17.90
N THR A 154 -32.18 26.33 17.09
CA THR A 154 -31.48 27.55 17.51
C THR A 154 -32.50 28.65 17.84
N ASP A 155 -32.27 29.34 18.95
CA ASP A 155 -33.05 30.49 19.38
C ASP A 155 -33.05 31.63 18.34
N ALA A 156 -34.16 32.35 18.22
CA ALA A 156 -34.35 33.37 17.18
C ALA A 156 -33.38 34.56 17.33
N ASP A 157 -33.13 35.02 18.55
CA ASP A 157 -32.23 36.16 18.81
C ASP A 157 -30.79 35.79 18.46
N ARG A 158 -30.40 34.56 18.81
CA ARG A 158 -29.10 34.01 18.47
C ARG A 158 -28.93 33.84 16.96
N MET A 159 -29.95 33.34 16.27
CA MET A 159 -29.92 33.21 14.81
C MET A 159 -29.80 34.59 14.14
N ALA A 160 -30.50 35.60 14.66
CA ALA A 160 -30.39 36.99 14.21
C ALA A 160 -28.99 37.58 14.48
N GLU A 161 -28.34 37.24 15.60
CA GLU A 161 -26.93 37.60 15.84
C GLU A 161 -25.99 36.98 14.80
N GLN A 162 -26.14 35.68 14.52
CA GLN A 162 -25.37 34.97 13.50
C GLN A 162 -25.59 35.56 12.10
N ALA A 163 -26.83 35.90 11.75
CA ALA A 163 -27.17 36.53 10.48
C ALA A 163 -26.57 37.95 10.37
N ARG A 164 -26.62 38.77 11.43
CA ARG A 164 -25.98 40.10 11.46
C ARG A 164 -24.46 40.02 11.34
N TRP A 165 -23.84 39.01 11.96
CA TRP A 165 -22.42 38.73 11.75
C TRP A 165 -22.14 38.38 10.29
N LEU A 166 -22.91 37.46 9.70
CA LEU A 166 -22.76 37.03 8.31
C LEU A 166 -22.89 38.22 7.34
N ALA A 167 -23.90 39.08 7.53
CA ALA A 167 -24.13 40.27 6.70
C ALA A 167 -22.94 41.25 6.74
N ARG A 168 -22.31 41.40 7.91
CA ARG A 168 -21.14 42.27 8.11
C ARG A 168 -19.89 41.70 7.45
N VAL A 169 -19.68 40.39 7.54
CA VAL A 169 -18.48 39.72 7.01
C VAL A 169 -18.59 39.49 5.51
N PHE A 170 -19.78 39.19 4.98
CA PHE A 170 -20.00 38.85 3.56
C PHE A 170 -21.02 39.79 2.90
N PRO A 171 -20.73 41.10 2.83
CA PRO A 171 -21.67 42.07 2.28
C PRO A 171 -22.03 41.70 0.82
N ARG A 172 -23.34 41.66 0.52
CA ARG A 172 -23.90 41.28 -0.80
C ARG A 172 -23.52 39.88 -1.31
N ARG A 173 -22.95 39.04 -0.44
CA ARG A 173 -22.51 37.66 -0.72
C ARG A 173 -23.03 36.67 0.33
N ALA A 174 -24.09 37.04 1.05
CA ALA A 174 -24.64 36.29 2.18
C ALA A 174 -26.12 35.95 1.97
N TRP A 175 -26.52 34.76 2.42
CA TRP A 175 -27.91 34.29 2.50
C TRP A 175 -28.15 33.58 3.83
N VAL A 176 -29.40 33.55 4.27
CA VAL A 176 -29.83 32.68 5.39
C VAL A 176 -30.48 31.43 4.80
N GLY A 177 -29.94 30.25 5.12
CA GLY A 177 -30.47 28.98 4.65
C GLY A 177 -31.74 28.57 5.40
N LEU A 178 -32.78 28.21 4.64
CA LEU A 178 -34.00 27.61 5.15
C LEU A 178 -34.01 26.11 4.84
N THR A 179 -34.06 25.29 5.89
CA THR A 179 -34.11 23.82 5.78
C THR A 179 -35.42 23.31 6.38
N LEU A 180 -36.23 22.66 5.54
CA LEU A 180 -37.50 22.06 5.94
C LEU A 180 -37.42 20.54 5.70
N LEU A 181 -37.36 19.76 6.77
CA LEU A 181 -37.14 18.31 6.74
C LEU A 181 -38.34 17.54 7.31
N HIS A 182 -39.51 18.17 7.41
CA HIS A 182 -40.71 17.65 8.07
C HIS A 182 -40.45 17.26 9.53
N ARG A 183 -39.79 18.15 10.29
CA ARG A 183 -39.63 18.02 11.73
C ARG A 183 -40.78 18.72 12.45
N SER A 184 -41.02 18.37 13.71
CA SER A 184 -42.19 18.80 14.49
C SER A 184 -42.30 20.30 14.78
N ARG A 185 -41.23 21.07 14.56
CA ARG A 185 -41.13 22.52 14.81
C ARG A 185 -40.62 23.26 13.58
N ASP A 186 -40.80 22.72 12.38
CA ASP A 186 -40.38 23.35 11.13
C ASP A 186 -41.00 24.74 10.94
N ASP A 187 -42.24 24.96 11.39
CA ASP A 187 -42.87 26.29 11.34
C ASP A 187 -42.18 27.31 12.26
N LEU A 188 -41.79 26.91 13.47
CA LEU A 188 -41.02 27.77 14.39
C LEU A 188 -39.61 28.03 13.85
N HIS A 189 -38.99 27.02 13.25
CA HIS A 189 -37.69 27.16 12.61
C HIS A 189 -37.76 28.14 11.43
N ARG A 190 -38.78 28.01 10.58
CA ARG A 190 -39.03 28.94 9.46
C ARG A 190 -39.21 30.37 9.98
N ALA A 191 -40.06 30.57 10.99
CA ALA A 191 -40.27 31.90 11.57
C ALA A 191 -38.99 32.50 12.15
N ALA A 192 -38.15 31.70 12.81
CA ALA A 192 -36.85 32.16 13.32
C ALA A 192 -35.88 32.53 12.18
N VAL A 193 -35.85 31.76 11.09
CA VAL A 193 -35.06 32.05 9.88
C VAL A 193 -35.55 33.34 9.22
N GLU A 194 -36.86 33.52 9.07
CA GLU A 194 -37.46 34.74 8.51
C GLU A 194 -37.14 35.97 9.37
N HIS A 195 -37.26 35.84 10.69
CA HIS A 195 -36.88 36.90 11.62
C HIS A 195 -35.40 37.28 11.52
N ALA A 196 -34.51 36.28 11.53
CA ALA A 196 -33.07 36.50 11.43
C ALA A 196 -32.66 37.12 10.08
N ALA A 197 -33.28 36.68 8.99
CA ALA A 197 -33.09 37.22 7.65
C ALA A 197 -33.53 38.69 7.57
N GLN A 198 -34.71 39.01 8.11
CA GLN A 198 -35.22 40.40 8.17
C GLN A 198 -34.33 41.29 9.04
N ALA A 199 -33.91 40.82 10.21
CA ALA A 199 -33.06 41.58 11.14
C ALA A 199 -31.66 41.90 10.57
N ALA A 200 -31.19 41.13 9.60
CA ALA A 200 -29.88 41.29 8.97
C ALA A 200 -29.95 41.81 7.52
N ASP A 201 -31.16 42.07 6.98
CA ASP A 201 -31.41 42.42 5.57
C ASP A 201 -30.76 41.42 4.59
N LEU A 202 -30.93 40.12 4.87
CA LEU A 202 -30.39 39.03 4.06
C LEU A 202 -31.49 38.23 3.34
N PRO A 203 -31.28 37.83 2.08
CA PRO A 203 -32.20 36.94 1.38
C PRO A 203 -32.20 35.53 1.98
N ILE A 204 -33.38 34.88 1.97
CA ILE A 204 -33.56 33.48 2.36
C ILE A 204 -33.33 32.57 1.15
N VAL A 205 -32.61 31.47 1.33
CA VAL A 205 -32.37 30.47 0.28
C VAL A 205 -32.80 29.07 0.73
N ALA A 206 -33.48 28.32 -0.13
CA ALA A 206 -33.88 26.94 0.18
C ALA A 206 -32.68 25.99 0.15
N LEU A 207 -32.54 25.13 1.16
CA LEU A 207 -31.49 24.11 1.26
C LEU A 207 -32.08 22.73 1.57
N GLY A 208 -31.53 21.68 0.94
CA GLY A 208 -31.94 20.30 1.19
C GLY A 208 -31.21 19.60 2.34
N GLN A 209 -30.06 20.13 2.77
CA GLN A 209 -29.16 19.50 3.75
C GLN A 209 -28.92 18.01 3.41
N VAL A 210 -28.61 17.77 2.13
CA VAL A 210 -28.63 16.43 1.52
C VAL A 210 -27.45 15.60 2.01
N GLN A 211 -27.73 14.38 2.47
CA GLN A 211 -26.73 13.37 2.83
C GLN A 211 -26.97 12.02 2.12
N MET A 212 -28.03 11.94 1.30
CA MET A 212 -28.46 10.74 0.57
C MET A 212 -28.91 11.11 -0.85
N HIS A 213 -28.57 10.33 -1.88
CA HIS A 213 -29.18 10.53 -3.21
C HIS A 213 -30.64 10.05 -3.20
N LEU A 214 -30.98 9.01 -2.43
CA LEU A 214 -32.32 8.42 -2.36
C LEU A 214 -32.80 8.24 -0.91
N ARG A 215 -34.11 8.35 -0.72
CA ARG A 215 -34.77 8.10 0.58
C ARG A 215 -34.49 6.70 1.14
N SER A 216 -34.34 5.69 0.27
CA SER A 216 -34.04 4.30 0.64
C SER A 216 -32.64 4.09 1.24
N ARG A 217 -31.76 5.09 1.20
CA ARG A 217 -30.43 5.04 1.84
C ARG A 217 -30.47 5.21 3.37
N LYS A 218 -31.62 5.52 3.96
CA LYS A 218 -31.74 5.76 5.41
C LYS A 218 -31.15 4.67 6.31
N PRO A 219 -31.36 3.35 6.07
CA PRO A 219 -30.75 2.32 6.91
C PRO A 219 -29.21 2.35 6.88
N LEU A 220 -28.61 2.68 5.73
CA LEU A 220 -27.17 2.85 5.61
C LEU A 220 -26.71 4.11 6.36
N HIS A 221 -27.41 5.22 6.19
CA HIS A 221 -27.13 6.48 6.89
C HIS A 221 -27.16 6.32 8.42
N ASP A 222 -28.14 5.58 8.94
CA ASP A 222 -28.22 5.24 10.38
C ASP A 222 -27.07 4.34 10.83
N THR A 223 -26.72 3.36 9.99
CA THR A 223 -25.58 2.46 10.26
C THR A 223 -24.27 3.25 10.33
N LEU A 224 -24.05 4.17 9.39
CA LEU A 224 -22.87 5.06 9.41
C LEU A 224 -22.84 5.92 10.68
N THR A 225 -23.99 6.41 11.14
CA THR A 225 -24.09 7.14 12.40
C THR A 225 -23.74 6.27 13.61
N GLY A 226 -24.20 5.02 13.65
CA GLY A 226 -23.81 4.06 14.69
C GLY A 226 -22.31 3.79 14.70
N ILE A 227 -21.69 3.64 13.52
CA ILE A 227 -20.23 3.47 13.39
C ILE A 227 -19.50 4.72 13.89
N ARG A 228 -19.94 5.93 13.48
CA ARG A 228 -19.36 7.22 13.87
C ARG A 228 -19.41 7.44 15.38
N THR A 229 -20.55 7.12 16.00
CA THR A 229 -20.79 7.31 17.44
C THR A 229 -20.34 6.11 18.29
N ARG A 230 -19.81 5.05 17.66
CA ARG A 230 -19.29 3.83 18.29
C ARG A 230 -20.31 3.12 19.20
N GLN A 231 -21.57 3.10 18.78
CA GLN A 231 -22.65 2.44 19.49
C GLN A 231 -23.64 1.79 18.52
N PRO A 232 -24.40 0.77 18.94
CA PRO A 232 -25.45 0.18 18.11
C PRO A 232 -26.49 1.22 17.68
N VAL A 233 -27.07 1.05 16.50
CA VAL A 233 -28.13 1.93 15.94
C VAL A 233 -29.30 2.07 16.92
N SER A 234 -29.66 0.98 17.62
CA SER A 234 -30.72 0.98 18.63
C SER A 234 -30.45 1.88 19.84
N GLN A 235 -29.19 2.27 20.07
CA GLN A 235 -28.76 3.11 21.21
C GLN A 235 -28.46 4.56 20.81
N CYS A 236 -28.45 4.87 19.51
CA CYS A 236 -28.06 6.20 19.01
C CYS A 236 -29.03 7.33 19.42
N GLY A 237 -30.30 7.04 19.68
CA GLY A 237 -31.28 8.05 20.11
C GLY A 237 -31.38 9.23 19.13
N TYR A 238 -31.19 10.46 19.64
CA TYR A 238 -31.28 11.71 18.86
C TYR A 238 -30.05 11.99 17.97
N GLU A 239 -29.02 11.16 18.01
CA GLU A 239 -27.92 11.21 17.02
C GLU A 239 -28.40 10.79 15.63
N LEU A 240 -29.46 9.98 15.54
CA LEU A 240 -30.06 9.60 14.27
C LEU A 240 -30.97 10.71 13.75
N SER A 241 -30.97 10.91 12.43
CA SER A 241 -31.99 11.73 11.79
C SER A 241 -33.37 11.09 12.00
N GLY A 242 -34.33 11.88 12.49
CA GLY A 242 -35.68 11.38 12.84
C GLY A 242 -36.51 10.87 11.66
N ASN A 243 -36.09 11.15 10.42
CA ASN A 243 -36.73 10.67 9.18
C ASN A 243 -35.71 10.60 8.03
N ALA A 244 -36.17 10.22 6.84
CA ALA A 244 -35.33 10.04 5.65
C ALA A 244 -35.36 11.25 4.67
N GLU A 245 -35.63 12.46 5.15
CA GLU A 245 -35.86 13.63 4.28
C GLU A 245 -34.59 14.32 3.76
N GLN A 246 -33.41 13.99 4.29
CA GLN A 246 -32.12 14.49 3.83
C GLN A 246 -31.63 13.81 2.54
N HIS A 247 -32.50 13.75 1.52
CA HIS A 247 -32.19 13.23 0.20
C HIS A 247 -32.47 14.23 -0.93
N LEU A 248 -32.00 13.95 -2.15
CA LEU A 248 -32.37 14.74 -3.33
C LEU A 248 -33.87 14.55 -3.64
N ARG A 249 -34.65 15.63 -3.54
CA ARG A 249 -36.12 15.62 -3.61
C ARG A 249 -36.61 16.06 -4.99
N THR A 250 -37.78 15.57 -5.40
CA THR A 250 -38.36 16.00 -6.68
C THR A 250 -38.69 17.49 -6.68
N ARG A 251 -38.57 18.17 -7.83
CA ARG A 251 -38.93 19.59 -7.98
C ARG A 251 -40.37 19.89 -7.57
N MET A 252 -41.29 18.96 -7.84
CA MET A 252 -42.68 19.06 -7.39
C MET A 252 -42.79 19.09 -5.86
N ARG A 253 -42.04 18.24 -5.14
CA ARG A 253 -42.05 18.23 -3.68
C ARG A 253 -41.44 19.51 -3.10
N LEU A 254 -40.36 19.99 -3.72
CA LEU A 254 -39.71 21.24 -3.32
C LEU A 254 -40.63 22.45 -3.53
N ALA A 255 -41.34 22.51 -4.67
CA ALA A 255 -42.31 23.56 -4.99
C ALA A 255 -43.46 23.65 -3.96
N ASN A 256 -43.91 22.50 -3.44
CA ASN A 256 -44.95 22.45 -2.42
C ASN A 256 -44.44 22.77 -1.01
N LEU A 257 -43.13 22.69 -0.78
CA LEU A 257 -42.53 22.81 0.55
C LEU A 257 -41.95 24.19 0.81
N TYR A 258 -41.32 24.80 -0.19
CA TYR A 258 -40.61 26.07 -0.05
C TYR A 258 -41.37 27.23 -0.72
N PRO A 259 -41.26 28.45 -0.17
CA PRO A 259 -41.70 29.64 -0.87
C PRO A 259 -41.03 29.79 -2.24
N PRO A 260 -41.74 30.25 -3.28
CA PRO A 260 -41.16 30.46 -4.62
C PRO A 260 -39.91 31.35 -4.62
N GLU A 261 -39.85 32.37 -3.76
CA GLU A 261 -38.73 33.30 -3.63
C GLU A 261 -37.47 32.58 -3.13
N ALA A 262 -37.61 31.68 -2.15
CA ALA A 262 -36.50 30.92 -1.60
C ALA A 262 -35.92 29.94 -2.64
N LEU A 263 -36.77 29.34 -3.49
CA LEU A 263 -36.35 28.52 -4.62
C LEU A 263 -35.64 29.36 -5.70
N ALA A 264 -36.18 30.54 -6.03
CA ALA A 264 -35.56 31.45 -6.99
C ALA A 264 -34.16 31.92 -6.53
N GLN A 265 -33.94 32.11 -5.22
CA GLN A 265 -32.62 32.43 -4.68
C GLN A 265 -31.60 31.31 -4.90
N THR A 266 -32.01 30.03 -4.96
CA THR A 266 -31.08 28.94 -5.29
C THR A 266 -30.45 29.13 -6.67
N LEU A 267 -31.25 29.57 -7.65
CA LEU A 267 -30.80 29.86 -9.01
C LEU A 267 -30.01 31.17 -9.09
N ALA A 268 -30.33 32.15 -8.24
CA ALA A 268 -29.57 33.40 -8.14
C ALA A 268 -28.14 33.15 -7.63
N VAL A 269 -27.99 32.29 -6.61
CA VAL A 269 -26.68 31.85 -6.12
C VAL A 269 -25.95 31.04 -7.19
N ALA A 270 -26.60 30.04 -7.79
CA ALA A 270 -25.98 29.18 -8.79
C ALA A 270 -25.41 29.96 -9.98
N ARG A 271 -26.13 30.98 -10.49
CA ARG A 271 -25.66 31.84 -11.59
C ARG A 271 -24.42 32.68 -11.25
N ARG A 272 -24.12 32.88 -9.97
CA ARG A 272 -22.95 33.63 -9.51
C ARG A 272 -21.71 32.75 -9.31
N CYS A 273 -21.83 31.44 -9.49
CA CYS A 273 -20.74 30.47 -9.40
C CYS A 273 -20.34 30.00 -10.80
N ALA A 274 -19.25 30.53 -11.34
CA ALA A 274 -18.76 30.23 -12.68
C ALA A 274 -17.53 29.29 -12.70
N PHE A 275 -16.89 29.10 -11.55
CA PHE A 275 -15.68 28.28 -11.43
C PHE A 275 -15.90 26.82 -11.87
N SER A 276 -14.96 26.32 -12.68
CA SER A 276 -14.82 24.91 -13.04
C SER A 276 -13.47 24.36 -12.61
N LEU A 277 -13.41 23.09 -12.18
CA LEU A 277 -12.13 22.43 -11.89
C LEU A 277 -11.21 22.32 -13.13
N ASP A 278 -11.76 22.44 -14.34
CA ASP A 278 -10.97 22.50 -15.58
C ASP A 278 -10.07 23.76 -15.66
N GLU A 279 -10.31 24.77 -14.83
CA GLU A 279 -9.49 25.98 -14.73
C GLU A 279 -8.23 25.80 -13.87
N LEU A 280 -8.11 24.67 -13.16
CA LEU A 280 -6.93 24.38 -12.35
C LEU A 280 -5.77 23.99 -13.27
N ARG A 281 -4.79 24.89 -13.39
CA ARG A 281 -3.53 24.66 -14.10
C ARG A 281 -2.43 24.40 -13.10
N TYR A 282 -1.74 23.29 -13.31
CA TYR A 282 -0.63 22.85 -12.49
C TYR A 282 0.71 23.25 -13.11
N GLU A 283 1.61 23.80 -12.30
CA GLU A 283 2.93 24.23 -12.74
C GLU A 283 3.99 23.66 -11.81
N TYR A 284 5.04 23.09 -12.40
CA TYR A 284 6.15 22.47 -11.67
C TYR A 284 7.15 23.53 -11.17
N PRO A 285 7.83 23.28 -10.02
CA PRO A 285 8.87 24.17 -9.52
C PRO A 285 10.06 24.34 -10.50
N ASP A 286 10.62 25.54 -10.54
CA ASP A 286 11.77 25.93 -11.38
C ASP A 286 13.00 26.35 -10.55
N GLU A 287 12.90 26.41 -9.23
CA GLU A 287 13.95 26.86 -8.29
C GLU A 287 15.22 25.99 -8.27
N ILE A 288 15.17 24.78 -8.86
CA ILE A 288 16.31 23.86 -8.99
C ILE A 288 17.29 24.34 -10.07
N ILE A 289 16.85 25.22 -10.97
CA ILE A 289 17.61 25.63 -12.13
C ILE A 289 18.59 26.74 -11.73
N PRO A 290 19.91 26.55 -11.94
CA PRO A 290 20.89 27.58 -11.62
C PRO A 290 20.69 28.86 -12.43
N ARG A 291 21.11 29.99 -11.86
CA ARG A 291 21.07 31.28 -12.56
C ARG A 291 21.86 31.19 -13.87
N GLY A 292 21.26 31.67 -14.96
CA GLY A 292 21.85 31.63 -16.30
C GLY A 292 21.47 30.41 -17.13
N HIS A 293 20.73 29.45 -16.56
CA HIS A 293 20.19 28.31 -17.30
C HIS A 293 18.67 28.38 -17.46
N THR A 294 18.18 27.80 -18.56
CA THR A 294 16.78 27.37 -18.70
C THR A 294 16.65 25.90 -18.28
N PRO A 295 15.42 25.41 -17.96
CA PRO A 295 15.20 23.99 -17.65
C PRO A 295 15.85 23.04 -18.68
N ALA A 296 15.65 23.31 -19.97
CA ALA A 296 16.19 22.52 -21.06
C ALA A 296 17.73 22.53 -21.11
N THR A 297 18.36 23.71 -20.97
CA THR A 297 19.82 23.81 -21.01
C THR A 297 20.49 23.09 -19.84
N TYR A 298 19.90 23.19 -18.63
CA TYR A 298 20.44 22.54 -17.44
C TYR A 298 20.25 21.03 -17.50
N LEU A 299 19.07 20.56 -17.89
CA LEU A 299 18.81 19.13 -18.07
C LEU A 299 19.79 18.50 -19.07
N ARG A 300 20.04 19.17 -20.19
CA ARG A 300 21.00 18.72 -21.21
C ARG A 300 22.42 18.64 -20.65
N GLN A 301 22.88 19.68 -19.96
CA GLN A 301 24.22 19.69 -19.35
C GLN A 301 24.41 18.51 -18.38
N GLU A 302 23.48 18.30 -17.46
CA GLU A 302 23.58 17.26 -16.44
C GLU A 302 23.48 15.86 -17.06
N THR A 303 22.67 15.71 -18.11
CA THR A 303 22.57 14.46 -18.88
C THR A 303 23.90 14.11 -19.56
N LEU A 304 24.54 15.07 -20.24
CA LEU A 304 25.82 14.85 -20.90
C LEU A 304 26.94 14.54 -19.90
N ALA A 305 26.99 15.27 -18.78
CA ALA A 305 27.94 14.98 -17.69
C ALA A 305 27.72 13.57 -17.12
N GLY A 306 26.45 13.15 -17.00
CA GLY A 306 26.06 11.80 -16.61
C GLY A 306 26.52 10.73 -17.60
N ALA A 307 26.36 10.97 -18.89
CA ALA A 307 26.80 10.07 -19.95
C ALA A 307 28.32 9.83 -19.90
N THR A 308 29.12 10.87 -19.66
CA THR A 308 30.58 10.74 -19.48
C THR A 308 30.94 9.87 -18.27
N ARG A 309 30.20 9.99 -17.16
CA ARG A 309 30.43 9.16 -15.96
C ARG A 309 30.06 7.70 -16.16
N ARG A 310 28.94 7.43 -16.86
CA ARG A 310 28.45 6.07 -17.11
C ARG A 310 29.26 5.33 -18.18
N PHE A 311 29.77 6.07 -19.16
CA PHE A 311 30.53 5.53 -20.29
C PHE A 311 31.95 6.14 -20.33
N PRO A 312 32.86 5.73 -19.42
CA PRO A 312 34.21 6.29 -19.35
C PRO A 312 35.04 6.03 -20.63
N ALA A 313 34.69 5.00 -21.41
CA ALA A 313 35.30 4.68 -22.69
C ALA A 313 34.68 5.43 -23.89
N GLY A 314 33.71 6.32 -23.65
CA GLY A 314 32.93 7.03 -24.67
C GLY A 314 31.51 6.50 -24.78
N THR A 315 30.55 7.41 -24.97
CA THR A 315 29.13 7.07 -25.15
C THR A 315 28.91 6.46 -26.53
N PRO A 316 28.29 5.27 -26.64
CA PRO A 316 27.98 4.67 -27.94
C PRO A 316 27.07 5.56 -28.81
N ASP A 317 27.29 5.59 -30.12
CA ASP A 317 26.55 6.44 -31.07
C ASP A 317 25.03 6.23 -31.00
N SER A 318 24.58 4.99 -30.82
CA SER A 318 23.17 4.65 -30.66
C SER A 318 22.55 5.30 -29.41
N VAL A 319 23.29 5.32 -28.30
CA VAL A 319 22.86 5.93 -27.03
C VAL A 319 22.91 7.45 -27.14
N ALA A 320 23.92 8.02 -27.79
CA ALA A 320 24.01 9.46 -28.01
C ALA A 320 22.82 9.96 -28.86
N ALA A 321 22.48 9.27 -29.95
CA ALA A 321 21.31 9.59 -30.77
C ALA A 321 19.99 9.44 -29.99
N GLN A 322 19.90 8.44 -29.11
CA GLN A 322 18.74 8.27 -28.23
C GLN A 322 18.62 9.43 -27.23
N ILE A 323 19.70 9.84 -26.56
CA ILE A 323 19.70 10.97 -25.62
C ILE A 323 19.16 12.24 -26.29
N GLU A 324 19.63 12.57 -27.49
CA GLU A 324 19.16 13.75 -28.23
C GLU A 324 17.66 13.67 -28.54
N LYS A 325 17.19 12.54 -29.09
CA LYS A 325 15.76 12.32 -29.37
C LYS A 325 14.90 12.45 -28.10
N GLU A 326 15.37 11.91 -26.97
CA GLU A 326 14.66 12.00 -25.69
C GLU A 326 14.60 13.44 -25.17
N LEU A 327 15.72 14.17 -25.20
CA LEU A 327 15.78 15.58 -24.76
C LEU A 327 14.86 16.49 -25.59
N ASP A 328 14.82 16.31 -26.91
CA ASP A 328 13.91 17.06 -27.78
C ASP A 328 12.45 16.78 -27.41
N LEU A 329 12.09 15.51 -27.19
CA LEU A 329 10.72 15.15 -26.81
C LEU A 329 10.33 15.69 -25.42
N ILE A 330 11.24 15.66 -24.46
CA ILE A 330 11.03 16.21 -23.11
C ILE A 330 10.78 17.72 -23.19
N THR A 331 11.53 18.42 -24.04
CA THR A 331 11.41 19.86 -24.26
C THR A 331 10.09 20.21 -24.95
N ASP A 332 9.71 19.47 -25.99
CA ASP A 332 8.45 19.65 -26.73
C ASP A 332 7.20 19.47 -25.85
N LEU A 333 7.30 18.65 -24.80
CA LEU A 333 6.20 18.36 -23.86
C LEU A 333 6.31 19.13 -22.53
N HIS A 334 7.33 19.98 -22.38
CA HIS A 334 7.57 20.81 -21.20
C HIS A 334 7.73 20.01 -19.88
N TYR A 335 8.44 18.88 -19.93
CA TYR A 335 8.70 18.01 -18.76
C TYR A 335 10.07 18.18 -18.11
N GLU A 336 10.86 19.17 -18.52
CA GLU A 336 12.24 19.37 -18.05
C GLU A 336 12.31 19.57 -16.53
N ALA A 337 11.43 20.41 -15.98
CA ALA A 337 11.36 20.69 -14.55
C ALA A 337 11.02 19.45 -13.71
N TYR A 338 10.18 18.56 -14.26
CA TYR A 338 9.84 17.28 -13.63
C TYR A 338 11.07 16.36 -13.52
N PHE A 339 11.82 16.19 -14.61
CA PHE A 339 13.06 15.39 -14.60
C PHE A 339 14.11 15.97 -13.65
N LEU A 340 14.28 17.29 -13.65
CA LEU A 340 15.21 17.97 -12.75
C LEU A 340 14.83 17.82 -11.28
N THR A 341 13.54 17.77 -10.96
CA THR A 341 13.03 17.55 -9.60
C THR A 341 13.36 16.14 -9.12
N VAL A 342 13.14 15.12 -9.95
CA VAL A 342 13.50 13.74 -9.61
C VAL A 342 15.03 13.59 -9.51
N TYR A 343 15.78 14.19 -10.44
CA TYR A 343 17.24 14.20 -10.43
C TYR A 343 17.78 14.79 -9.12
N ASP A 344 17.24 15.91 -8.68
CA ASP A 344 17.62 16.58 -7.43
C ASP A 344 17.39 15.69 -6.19
N ILE A 345 16.22 15.03 -6.11
CA ILE A 345 15.90 14.09 -5.02
C ILE A 345 16.88 12.91 -5.02
N VAL A 346 17.19 12.35 -6.20
CA VAL A 346 18.15 11.25 -6.37
C VAL A 346 19.57 11.69 -6.00
N GLN A 347 19.98 12.90 -6.39
CA GLN A 347 21.28 13.46 -6.04
C GLN A 347 21.44 13.67 -4.54
N TYR A 348 20.41 14.20 -3.88
CA TYR A 348 20.39 14.30 -2.42
C TYR A 348 20.57 12.91 -1.79
N ALA A 349 19.75 11.93 -2.16
CA ALA A 349 19.83 10.57 -1.61
C ALA A 349 21.24 9.97 -1.76
N ARG A 350 21.85 10.09 -2.95
CA ARG A 350 23.22 9.62 -3.19
C ARG A 350 24.27 10.37 -2.38
N SER A 351 24.11 11.69 -2.18
CA SER A 351 25.06 12.51 -1.41
C SER A 351 25.15 12.11 0.07
N VAL A 352 24.07 11.55 0.62
CA VAL A 352 24.01 11.04 2.01
C VAL A 352 24.06 9.51 2.10
N GLY A 353 24.48 8.85 1.01
CA GLY A 353 24.70 7.40 0.96
C GLY A 353 23.42 6.56 1.06
N ILE A 354 22.27 7.06 0.60
CA ILE A 354 21.02 6.29 0.50
C ILE A 354 20.99 5.59 -0.87
N LEU A 355 20.85 4.26 -0.86
CA LEU A 355 20.60 3.51 -2.10
C LEU A 355 19.22 3.84 -2.67
N CYS A 356 19.18 4.11 -3.96
CA CYS A 356 17.95 4.38 -4.70
C CYS A 356 17.97 3.74 -6.09
N GLN A 357 16.79 3.39 -6.60
CA GLN A 357 16.65 2.80 -7.92
C GLN A 357 15.33 3.16 -8.59
N GLY A 358 15.42 3.76 -9.78
CA GLY A 358 14.28 4.02 -10.65
C GLY A 358 13.71 2.74 -11.26
N ARG A 359 12.38 2.66 -11.35
CA ARG A 359 11.66 1.50 -11.90
C ARG A 359 10.56 1.93 -12.87
N GLY A 360 9.80 0.97 -13.38
CA GLY A 360 8.68 1.26 -14.27
C GLY A 360 9.17 1.66 -15.66
N SER A 361 8.43 2.53 -16.34
CA SER A 361 8.78 3.00 -17.69
C SER A 361 10.00 3.94 -17.70
N ALA A 362 10.37 4.56 -16.58
CA ALA A 362 11.57 5.39 -16.47
C ALA A 362 12.87 4.62 -16.81
N ALA A 363 12.88 3.29 -16.64
CA ALA A 363 13.98 2.42 -17.05
C ALA A 363 14.20 2.34 -18.57
N ASN A 364 13.27 2.86 -19.38
CA ASN A 364 13.41 2.94 -20.84
C ASN A 364 14.15 4.20 -21.32
N SER A 365 14.47 5.14 -20.42
CA SER A 365 15.06 6.42 -20.80
C SER A 365 16.58 6.43 -20.61
N ALA A 366 17.30 6.73 -21.70
CA ALA A 366 18.73 6.99 -21.66
C ALA A 366 19.06 8.26 -20.85
N VAL A 367 18.19 9.27 -20.90
CA VAL A 367 18.29 10.48 -20.06
C VAL A 367 18.24 10.11 -18.57
N CYS A 368 17.23 9.33 -18.14
CA CYS A 368 17.13 8.86 -16.75
C CYS A 368 18.35 8.03 -16.31
N TYR A 369 18.92 7.21 -17.20
CA TYR A 369 20.11 6.42 -16.90
C TYR A 369 21.35 7.30 -16.65
N CYS A 370 21.54 8.31 -17.50
CA CYS A 370 22.64 9.27 -17.39
C CYS A 370 22.52 10.14 -16.14
N LEU A 371 21.30 10.56 -15.77
CA LEU A 371 21.02 11.30 -14.55
C LEU A 371 21.14 10.44 -13.28
N GLY A 372 21.36 9.13 -13.40
CA GLY A 372 21.46 8.21 -12.26
C GLY A 372 20.12 7.88 -11.60
N ILE A 373 19.00 8.21 -12.26
CA ILE A 373 17.65 7.88 -11.80
C ILE A 373 17.41 6.38 -11.94
N THR A 374 17.82 5.77 -13.06
CA THR A 374 17.75 4.32 -13.27
C THR A 374 19.13 3.69 -13.42
N GLU A 375 19.22 2.38 -13.10
CA GLU A 375 20.43 1.56 -13.25
C GLU A 375 20.37 0.63 -14.47
N VAL A 376 19.28 0.66 -15.25
CA VAL A 376 19.12 -0.17 -16.45
C VAL A 376 19.89 0.44 -17.61
N ASP A 377 20.92 -0.27 -18.08
CA ASP A 377 21.78 0.14 -19.19
C ASP A 377 21.00 0.12 -20.54
N PRO A 378 20.88 1.27 -21.24
CA PRO A 378 20.17 1.34 -22.52
C PRO A 378 20.84 0.54 -23.63
N VAL A 379 22.14 0.22 -23.53
CA VAL A 379 22.86 -0.59 -24.53
C VAL A 379 22.38 -2.05 -24.52
N ARG A 380 22.00 -2.56 -23.35
CA ARG A 380 21.57 -3.96 -23.15
C ARG A 380 20.09 -4.18 -23.41
N GLY A 381 19.30 -3.11 -23.58
CA GLY A 381 17.85 -3.16 -23.71
C GLY A 381 17.36 -2.75 -25.10
N ASN A 382 16.20 -3.26 -25.50
CA ASN A 382 15.51 -2.84 -26.74
C ASN A 382 14.25 -2.06 -26.37
N ASN A 383 14.48 -0.98 -25.63
CA ASN A 383 13.48 -0.30 -24.80
C ASN A 383 12.63 0.68 -25.64
N LEU A 384 11.31 0.51 -25.60
CA LEU A 384 10.39 1.50 -26.17
C LEU A 384 10.32 2.75 -25.29
N PHE A 385 11.03 3.80 -25.68
CA PHE A 385 10.93 5.10 -25.02
C PHE A 385 9.52 5.70 -25.13
N GLU A 386 8.79 5.43 -26.23
CA GLU A 386 7.43 5.93 -26.46
C GLU A 386 6.43 5.41 -25.40
N ARG A 387 6.77 4.31 -24.72
CA ARG A 387 6.02 3.80 -23.56
C ARG A 387 6.18 4.69 -22.34
N PHE A 388 7.32 5.36 -22.19
CA PHE A 388 7.56 6.32 -21.12
C PHE A 388 6.96 7.68 -21.46
N ILE A 389 7.27 8.25 -22.62
CA ILE A 389 6.79 9.58 -23.05
C ILE A 389 6.32 9.53 -24.51
N SER A 390 5.14 10.09 -24.81
CA SER A 390 4.60 10.16 -26.19
C SER A 390 3.79 11.43 -26.44
N LYS A 391 3.98 12.05 -27.61
CA LYS A 391 3.24 13.25 -28.05
C LYS A 391 1.75 12.98 -28.25
N GLU A 392 1.38 11.82 -28.79
CA GLU A 392 -0.01 11.46 -29.07
C GLU A 392 -0.87 11.30 -27.80
N ARG A 393 -0.20 11.09 -26.66
CA ARG A 393 -0.84 10.84 -25.37
C ARG A 393 -1.17 12.11 -24.62
N ASN A 394 -0.29 13.11 -24.67
CA ASN A 394 -0.36 14.33 -23.86
C ASN A 394 -0.70 14.06 -22.37
N GLU A 395 -0.17 12.96 -21.81
CA GLU A 395 -0.32 12.62 -20.39
C GLU A 395 1.02 12.76 -19.65
N PRO A 396 0.97 13.20 -18.39
CA PRO A 396 2.07 13.18 -17.43
C PRO A 396 2.93 11.89 -17.44
N PRO A 397 4.27 11.96 -17.51
CA PRO A 397 5.13 10.83 -17.17
C PRO A 397 5.09 10.53 -15.66
N ASP A 398 5.22 9.25 -15.30
CA ASP A 398 5.32 8.78 -13.91
C ASP A 398 6.72 8.20 -13.71
N ILE A 399 7.58 8.88 -12.93
CA ILE A 399 8.90 8.41 -12.54
C ILE A 399 8.86 7.93 -11.08
N ASP A 400 8.90 6.62 -10.95
CA ASP A 400 8.96 5.92 -9.66
C ASP A 400 10.40 5.67 -9.24
N VAL A 401 10.78 6.10 -8.03
CA VAL A 401 12.10 5.81 -7.46
C VAL A 401 11.94 5.09 -6.12
N ASP A 402 12.50 3.88 -6.03
CA ASP A 402 12.59 3.13 -4.79
C ASP A 402 13.81 3.60 -3.98
N PHE A 403 13.61 3.96 -2.71
CA PHE A 403 14.66 4.29 -1.74
C PHE A 403 14.73 3.22 -0.64
N GLU A 404 15.80 3.25 0.15
CA GLU A 404 15.88 2.45 1.37
C GLU A 404 14.69 2.70 2.30
N HIS A 405 13.92 1.64 2.61
CA HIS A 405 12.75 1.73 3.48
C HIS A 405 13.02 2.44 4.82
N GLN A 406 14.14 2.13 5.48
CA GLN A 406 14.47 2.70 6.80
C GLN A 406 14.93 4.17 6.74
N ARG A 407 15.45 4.63 5.61
CA ARG A 407 16.00 5.99 5.44
C ARG A 407 15.17 6.90 4.54
N ARG A 408 14.05 6.39 4.00
CA ARG A 408 13.13 7.16 3.15
C ARG A 408 12.61 8.43 3.82
N GLU A 409 12.46 8.43 5.16
CA GLU A 409 12.03 9.63 5.88
C GLU A 409 12.97 10.82 5.64
N GLU A 410 14.28 10.58 5.54
CA GLU A 410 15.26 11.65 5.26
C GLU A 410 15.00 12.32 3.90
N VAL A 411 14.56 11.53 2.90
CA VAL A 411 14.21 12.03 1.56
C VAL A 411 12.90 12.81 1.58
N ILE A 412 11.90 12.32 2.33
CA ILE A 412 10.63 13.03 2.52
C ILE A 412 10.86 14.39 3.19
N GLN A 413 11.66 14.41 4.27
CA GLN A 413 11.96 15.65 4.99
C GLN A 413 12.81 16.61 4.15
N TYR A 414 13.70 16.10 3.28
CA TYR A 414 14.39 16.93 2.30
C TYR A 414 13.41 17.69 1.40
N ILE A 415 12.39 17.00 0.86
CA ILE A 415 11.37 17.63 0.00
C ILE A 415 10.61 18.71 0.78
N TYR A 416 10.17 18.43 2.01
CA TYR A 416 9.47 19.44 2.82
C TYR A 416 10.36 20.62 3.19
N ASN A 417 11.62 20.40 3.55
CA ASN A 417 12.56 21.45 3.89
C ASN A 417 12.89 22.35 2.69
N LYS A 418 12.90 21.77 1.48
CA LYS A 418 13.18 22.50 0.25
C LYS A 418 11.99 23.31 -0.24
N TYR A 419 10.84 22.66 -0.42
CA TYR A 419 9.67 23.29 -1.06
C TYR A 419 8.70 23.93 -0.06
N GLY A 420 8.70 23.51 1.20
CA GLY A 420 7.69 23.90 2.19
C GLY A 420 6.44 23.00 2.17
N ARG A 421 5.74 22.93 3.31
CA ARG A 421 4.52 22.10 3.50
C ARG A 421 3.26 22.66 2.84
N ASP A 422 3.32 23.88 2.32
CA ASP A 422 2.26 24.56 1.56
C ASP A 422 2.40 24.38 0.04
N ARG A 423 3.57 23.93 -0.44
CA ARG A 423 3.88 23.68 -1.86
C ARG A 423 4.14 22.20 -2.17
N ALA A 424 4.44 21.39 -1.16
CA ALA A 424 4.62 19.95 -1.29
C ALA A 424 3.78 19.18 -0.26
N ALA A 425 3.10 18.13 -0.70
CA ALA A 425 2.37 17.20 0.15
C ALA A 425 2.24 15.81 -0.48
N LEU A 426 2.00 14.80 0.36
CA LEU A 426 1.72 13.44 -0.08
C LEU A 426 0.34 13.35 -0.71
N THR A 427 0.16 12.49 -1.70
CA THR A 427 -1.17 12.13 -2.24
C THR A 427 -1.96 11.33 -1.23
N ALA A 428 -3.29 11.43 -1.25
CA ALA A 428 -4.12 10.56 -0.43
C ALA A 428 -4.26 9.16 -1.04
N VAL A 429 -4.63 8.22 -0.19
CA VAL A 429 -5.23 6.94 -0.57
C VAL A 429 -6.58 6.85 0.10
N VAL A 430 -7.64 6.75 -0.70
CA VAL A 430 -8.98 6.50 -0.20
C VAL A 430 -9.08 5.05 0.24
N ILE A 431 -9.04 4.80 1.55
CA ILE A 431 -9.20 3.45 2.09
C ILE A 431 -10.67 3.09 2.05
N SER A 432 -11.03 2.11 1.23
CA SER A 432 -12.39 1.62 1.10
C SER A 432 -12.70 0.47 2.05
N TYR A 433 -13.98 0.27 2.37
CA TYR A 433 -14.45 -0.91 3.08
C TYR A 433 -14.14 -2.20 2.29
N ARG A 434 -13.54 -3.17 2.99
CA ARG A 434 -13.20 -4.52 2.52
C ARG A 434 -13.96 -5.57 3.36
N PRO A 435 -14.01 -6.86 2.95
CA PRO A 435 -14.86 -7.87 3.60
C PRO A 435 -14.75 -7.93 5.13
N ARG A 436 -13.53 -7.94 5.69
CA ARG A 436 -13.35 -7.97 7.14
C ARG A 436 -13.78 -6.68 7.84
N SER A 437 -13.42 -5.52 7.29
CA SER A 437 -13.74 -4.25 7.93
C SER A 437 -15.23 -3.94 7.84
N VAL A 438 -15.86 -4.27 6.71
CA VAL A 438 -17.30 -4.04 6.53
C VAL A 438 -18.10 -4.93 7.48
N LEU A 439 -17.76 -6.22 7.60
CA LEU A 439 -18.45 -7.13 8.51
C LEU A 439 -18.34 -6.68 9.96
N ARG A 440 -17.13 -6.26 10.38
CA ARG A 440 -16.90 -5.76 11.75
C ARG A 440 -17.69 -4.50 12.05
N ASP A 441 -17.55 -3.48 11.22
CA ASP A 441 -18.16 -2.17 11.48
C ASP A 441 -19.70 -2.25 11.39
N THR A 442 -20.26 -2.94 10.38
CA THR A 442 -21.73 -3.08 10.28
C THR A 442 -22.30 -4.04 11.33
N GLY A 443 -21.57 -5.10 11.71
CA GLY A 443 -21.99 -6.02 12.77
C GLY A 443 -22.04 -5.32 14.13
N SER A 444 -21.03 -4.49 14.42
CA SER A 444 -20.98 -3.67 15.62
C SER A 444 -22.12 -2.64 15.65
N ALA A 445 -22.38 -1.96 14.53
CA ALA A 445 -23.49 -1.00 14.42
C ALA A 445 -24.87 -1.67 14.58
N LEU A 446 -25.02 -2.95 14.22
CA LEU A 446 -26.24 -3.71 14.46
C LEU A 446 -26.35 -4.28 15.88
N GLY A 447 -25.33 -4.12 16.73
CA GLY A 447 -25.30 -4.63 18.09
C GLY A 447 -25.07 -6.14 18.19
N VAL A 448 -24.42 -6.75 17.20
CA VAL A 448 -24.04 -8.18 17.25
C VAL A 448 -22.90 -8.38 18.25
N ASP A 449 -22.90 -9.52 18.95
CA ASP A 449 -21.86 -9.88 19.90
C ASP A 449 -20.45 -9.90 19.24
N PRO A 450 -19.42 -9.29 19.87
CA PRO A 450 -18.06 -9.24 19.31
C PRO A 450 -17.44 -10.60 19.00
N GLY A 451 -17.75 -11.64 19.79
CA GLY A 451 -17.28 -13.00 19.56
C GLY A 451 -17.84 -13.59 18.27
N VAL A 452 -19.13 -13.35 18.00
CA VAL A 452 -19.78 -13.74 16.74
C VAL A 452 -19.22 -12.95 15.57
N ILE A 453 -19.03 -11.63 15.72
CA ILE A 453 -18.41 -10.78 14.69
C ILE A 453 -17.03 -11.31 14.30
N ASP A 454 -16.20 -11.66 15.29
CA ASP A 454 -14.85 -12.11 15.04
C ASP A 454 -14.81 -13.54 14.46
N ALA A 455 -15.73 -14.41 14.86
CA ALA A 455 -15.94 -15.71 14.22
C ALA A 455 -16.31 -15.56 12.74
N VAL A 456 -17.28 -14.70 12.42
CA VAL A 456 -17.73 -14.41 11.05
C VAL A 456 -16.60 -13.78 10.23
N ALA A 457 -15.89 -12.77 10.77
CA ALA A 457 -14.80 -12.11 10.07
C ALA A 457 -13.58 -13.02 9.82
N ARG A 458 -13.35 -14.03 10.67
CA ARG A 458 -12.33 -15.07 10.44
C ARG A 458 -12.76 -16.12 9.43
N ALA A 459 -14.01 -16.58 9.51
CA ALA A 459 -14.57 -17.57 8.59
C ALA A 459 -14.71 -17.02 7.17
N HIS A 460 -15.07 -15.74 7.06
CA HIS A 460 -15.30 -15.03 5.81
C HIS A 460 -14.00 -14.41 5.27
N GLN A 461 -13.10 -15.25 4.76
CA GLN A 461 -11.84 -14.78 4.16
C GLN A 461 -12.01 -14.18 2.75
N TRP A 462 -13.11 -14.49 2.04
CA TRP A 462 -13.34 -14.11 0.63
C TRP A 462 -14.74 -13.57 0.41
N TRP A 463 -14.94 -12.70 -0.59
CA TRP A 463 -16.24 -12.13 -0.91
C TRP A 463 -16.86 -12.75 -2.15
N ASP A 464 -17.86 -13.60 -1.95
CA ASP A 464 -18.62 -14.26 -3.03
C ASP A 464 -20.09 -13.79 -3.06
N GLY A 465 -20.35 -12.59 -2.55
CA GLY A 465 -21.66 -11.94 -2.55
C GLY A 465 -22.60 -12.35 -1.40
N LYS A 466 -23.84 -11.85 -1.45
CA LYS A 466 -24.82 -11.92 -0.34
C LYS A 466 -25.19 -13.34 0.07
N LYS A 467 -25.33 -14.27 -0.89
CA LYS A 467 -25.75 -15.65 -0.62
C LYS A 467 -24.70 -16.43 0.18
N GLU A 468 -23.44 -16.32 -0.20
CA GLU A 468 -22.35 -16.99 0.52
C GLU A 468 -22.10 -16.35 1.90
N MET A 469 -22.35 -15.05 2.03
CA MET A 469 -22.31 -14.39 3.33
C MET A 469 -23.37 -14.95 4.29
N LEU A 470 -24.62 -15.09 3.85
CA LEU A 470 -25.68 -15.69 4.67
C LEU A 470 -25.34 -17.12 5.09
N ARG A 471 -24.74 -17.91 4.19
CA ARG A 471 -24.24 -19.26 4.50
C ARG A 471 -23.14 -19.23 5.57
N THR A 472 -22.21 -18.27 5.46
CA THR A 472 -21.12 -18.11 6.43
C THR A 472 -21.65 -17.70 7.81
N LEU A 473 -22.62 -16.78 7.86
CA LEU A 473 -23.33 -16.42 9.10
C LEU A 473 -23.98 -17.66 9.73
N GLY A 474 -24.64 -18.49 8.92
CA GLY A 474 -25.15 -19.82 9.26
C GLY A 474 -24.13 -20.71 9.97
N ALA A 475 -22.97 -20.89 9.32
CA ALA A 475 -21.89 -21.72 9.85
C ALA A 475 -21.27 -21.18 11.15
N CYS A 476 -21.40 -19.89 11.42
CA CYS A 476 -20.95 -19.24 12.66
C CYS A 476 -22.02 -19.20 13.75
N GLY A 477 -23.16 -19.87 13.57
CA GLY A 477 -24.20 -20.01 14.58
C GLY A 477 -25.31 -18.95 14.54
N LEU A 478 -25.38 -18.14 13.48
CA LEU A 478 -26.51 -17.23 13.26
C LEU A 478 -27.54 -17.89 12.34
N ASP A 479 -28.83 -17.77 12.65
CA ASP A 479 -29.88 -18.18 11.71
C ASP A 479 -29.83 -17.30 10.44
N PRO A 480 -29.56 -17.86 9.25
CA PRO A 480 -29.51 -17.11 7.99
C PRO A 480 -30.83 -16.42 7.63
N GLU A 481 -31.96 -16.94 8.11
CA GLU A 481 -33.28 -16.38 7.86
C GLU A 481 -33.65 -15.27 8.86
N SER A 482 -32.85 -15.09 9.93
CA SER A 482 -33.07 -14.01 10.89
C SER A 482 -32.99 -12.63 10.23
N GLN A 483 -33.78 -11.68 10.76
CA GLN A 483 -33.78 -10.30 10.27
C GLN A 483 -32.40 -9.64 10.39
N VAL A 484 -31.70 -9.89 11.50
CA VAL A 484 -30.35 -9.36 11.75
C VAL A 484 -29.36 -9.86 10.72
N ALA A 485 -29.36 -11.16 10.39
CA ALA A 485 -28.48 -11.72 9.36
C ALA A 485 -28.74 -11.11 7.98
N ARG A 486 -30.02 -10.96 7.60
CA ARG A 486 -30.42 -10.36 6.31
C ARG A 486 -30.06 -8.87 6.22
N GLN A 487 -30.26 -8.11 7.30
CA GLN A 487 -29.87 -6.70 7.38
C GLN A 487 -28.35 -6.53 7.35
N TRP A 488 -27.62 -7.32 8.13
CA TRP A 488 -26.16 -7.30 8.14
C TRP A 488 -25.60 -7.57 6.74
N ALA A 489 -26.11 -8.60 6.05
CA ALA A 489 -25.65 -8.91 4.71
C ALA A 489 -25.97 -7.82 3.68
N ALA A 490 -27.14 -7.20 3.76
CA ALA A 490 -27.54 -6.11 2.86
C ALA A 490 -26.70 -4.83 3.09
N LEU A 491 -26.49 -4.44 4.36
CA LEU A 491 -25.67 -3.29 4.73
C LEU A 491 -24.20 -3.51 4.35
N ALA A 492 -23.65 -4.70 4.64
CA ALA A 492 -22.28 -5.05 4.27
C ALA A 492 -22.07 -5.04 2.75
N GLN A 493 -23.06 -5.50 1.97
CA GLN A 493 -23.00 -5.43 0.51
C GLN A 493 -23.02 -3.99 0.00
N THR A 494 -23.89 -3.16 0.59
CA THR A 494 -24.08 -1.77 0.18
C THR A 494 -22.88 -0.90 0.55
N LEU A 495 -22.26 -1.15 1.70
CA LEU A 495 -21.09 -0.43 2.20
C LEU A 495 -19.78 -0.97 1.59
N MET A 496 -19.80 -2.10 0.87
CA MET A 496 -18.60 -2.62 0.19
C MET A 496 -18.06 -1.60 -0.80
N GLY A 497 -16.75 -1.27 -0.70
CA GLY A 497 -16.15 -0.26 -1.58
C GLY A 497 -16.44 1.19 -1.22
N PHE A 498 -17.30 1.47 -0.22
CA PHE A 498 -17.47 2.83 0.30
C PHE A 498 -16.14 3.36 0.88
N PRO A 499 -15.87 4.66 0.73
CA PRO A 499 -14.69 5.27 1.33
C PRO A 499 -14.86 5.32 2.86
N ARG A 500 -13.85 4.85 3.59
CA ARG A 500 -13.85 4.77 5.07
C ARG A 500 -13.08 5.91 5.71
N HIS A 501 -11.91 6.25 5.15
CA HIS A 501 -11.06 7.36 5.58
C HIS A 501 -9.96 7.62 4.53
N LEU A 502 -9.34 8.81 4.59
CA LEU A 502 -8.12 9.10 3.86
C LEU A 502 -6.90 8.55 4.60
N SER A 503 -6.04 7.83 3.90
CA SER A 503 -4.68 7.51 4.33
C SER A 503 -3.68 8.29 3.47
N GLN A 504 -2.42 8.32 3.88
CA GLN A 504 -1.35 8.85 3.05
C GLN A 504 -0.93 7.80 2.01
N HIS A 505 -0.63 8.21 0.79
CA HIS A 505 0.02 7.36 -0.20
C HIS A 505 1.40 6.97 0.30
N PRO A 506 1.85 5.71 0.07
CA PRO A 506 3.14 5.27 0.57
C PRO A 506 4.31 6.06 0.01
N GLY A 507 4.18 6.79 -1.10
CA GLY A 507 5.29 7.59 -1.64
C GLY A 507 4.93 8.72 -2.60
N GLY A 508 3.66 8.94 -2.91
CA GLY A 508 3.29 9.85 -4.00
C GLY A 508 3.32 11.28 -3.49
N PHE A 509 4.10 12.14 -4.13
CA PHE A 509 4.21 13.56 -3.81
C PHE A 509 3.66 14.41 -4.95
N VAL A 510 2.93 15.46 -4.58
CA VAL A 510 2.62 16.57 -5.49
C VAL A 510 3.45 17.75 -5.03
N ILE A 511 4.13 18.40 -5.97
CA ILE A 511 5.04 19.51 -5.72
C ILE A 511 4.71 20.60 -6.74
N SER A 512 4.27 21.76 -6.25
CA SER A 512 3.87 22.87 -7.12
C SER A 512 4.80 24.07 -7.02
N ARG A 513 4.90 24.82 -8.13
CA ARG A 513 5.61 26.10 -8.16
C ARG A 513 5.01 27.10 -7.17
N GLY A 514 3.70 27.32 -7.27
CA GLY A 514 2.92 28.12 -6.32
C GLY A 514 2.45 27.32 -5.11
N LYS A 515 1.56 27.90 -4.30
CA LYS A 515 0.94 27.21 -3.16
C LYS A 515 0.03 26.07 -3.62
N LEU A 516 0.39 24.85 -3.24
CA LEU A 516 -0.40 23.64 -3.50
C LEU A 516 -1.75 23.70 -2.78
N SER A 517 -1.78 24.32 -1.60
CA SER A 517 -2.99 24.54 -0.81
C SER A 517 -4.07 25.35 -1.54
N ARG A 518 -3.75 26.07 -2.62
CA ARG A 518 -4.73 26.75 -3.49
C ARG A 518 -5.27 25.87 -4.63
N LEU A 519 -4.64 24.72 -4.89
CA LEU A 519 -5.09 23.73 -5.87
C LEU A 519 -5.88 22.60 -5.22
N VAL A 520 -5.48 22.17 -4.03
CA VAL A 520 -6.13 21.09 -3.27
C VAL A 520 -5.86 21.30 -1.78
N PRO A 521 -6.84 21.06 -0.89
CA PRO A 521 -6.61 21.22 0.54
C PRO A 521 -5.55 20.26 1.06
N ILE A 522 -4.73 20.77 1.98
CA ILE A 522 -3.68 20.01 2.66
C ILE A 522 -4.09 19.79 4.12
N GLU A 523 -3.90 18.57 4.61
CA GLU A 523 -4.15 18.22 6.02
C GLU A 523 -2.97 17.47 6.64
N ASN A 524 -2.93 17.42 7.97
CA ASN A 524 -1.91 16.66 8.69
C ASN A 524 -2.10 15.16 8.45
N ALA A 525 -0.99 14.45 8.17
CA ALA A 525 -0.99 13.01 8.18
C ALA A 525 -1.01 12.47 9.63
N ALA A 526 -1.20 11.16 9.78
CA ALA A 526 -1.14 10.52 11.11
C ALA A 526 0.30 10.43 11.64
N MET A 527 1.28 10.40 10.74
CA MET A 527 2.69 10.50 11.10
C MET A 527 3.06 11.96 11.31
N ALA A 528 3.85 12.24 12.34
CA ALA A 528 4.36 13.57 12.62
C ALA A 528 5.10 14.15 11.40
N ASP A 529 5.02 15.47 11.24
CA ASP A 529 5.74 16.23 10.21
C ASP A 529 5.49 15.77 8.76
N ARG A 530 4.30 15.21 8.51
CA ARG A 530 3.82 14.87 7.17
C ARG A 530 2.49 15.54 6.87
N SER A 531 2.34 15.91 5.61
CA SER A 531 1.14 16.53 5.06
C SER A 531 0.59 15.71 3.90
N VAL A 532 -0.73 15.63 3.78
CA VAL A 532 -1.43 14.89 2.72
C VAL A 532 -2.45 15.80 2.03
N VAL A 533 -2.58 15.70 0.70
CA VAL A 533 -3.65 16.34 -0.07
C VAL A 533 -4.89 15.46 -0.04
N GLN A 534 -6.07 16.05 -0.17
CA GLN A 534 -7.35 15.31 -0.07
C GLN A 534 -7.68 14.43 -1.28
N TRP A 535 -6.92 14.51 -2.38
CA TRP A 535 -7.14 13.78 -3.62
C TRP A 535 -6.24 12.56 -3.75
N ASP A 536 -6.80 11.47 -4.26
CA ASP A 536 -6.04 10.26 -4.57
C ASP A 536 -5.41 10.31 -5.97
N LYS A 537 -4.76 9.21 -6.37
CA LYS A 537 -4.12 9.10 -7.68
C LYS A 537 -5.09 9.34 -8.82
N ASP A 538 -6.27 8.72 -8.79
CA ASP A 538 -7.22 8.77 -9.90
C ASP A 538 -7.80 10.19 -10.02
N ASP A 539 -8.00 10.86 -8.89
CA ASP A 539 -8.46 12.26 -8.84
C ASP A 539 -7.40 13.22 -9.43
N LEU A 540 -6.11 13.03 -9.10
CA LEU A 540 -5.01 13.85 -9.63
C LEU A 540 -4.80 13.63 -11.14
N ASP A 541 -4.87 12.38 -11.60
CA ASP A 541 -4.75 12.01 -13.01
C ASP A 541 -5.88 12.66 -13.83
N ALA A 542 -7.11 12.69 -13.29
CA ALA A 542 -8.27 13.31 -13.94
C ALA A 542 -8.13 14.83 -14.14
N LEU A 543 -7.31 15.49 -13.32
CA LEU A 543 -7.01 16.93 -13.39
C LEU A 543 -5.65 17.23 -14.02
N GLY A 544 -4.87 16.22 -14.41
CA GLY A 544 -3.56 16.39 -15.05
C GLY A 544 -2.44 16.86 -14.12
N LEU A 545 -2.53 16.60 -12.80
CA LEU A 545 -1.47 16.94 -11.85
C LEU A 545 -0.38 15.86 -11.85
N LEU A 546 0.88 16.25 -12.11
CA LEU A 546 2.01 15.31 -12.05
C LEU A 546 2.41 15.03 -10.60
N LYS A 547 2.75 13.77 -10.31
CA LYS A 547 3.29 13.31 -9.04
C LYS A 547 4.68 12.70 -9.19
N VAL A 548 5.43 12.68 -8.10
CA VAL A 548 6.70 11.94 -7.96
C VAL A 548 6.52 10.88 -6.90
N ASP A 549 6.89 9.64 -7.20
CA ASP A 549 6.75 8.53 -6.26
C ASP A 549 8.09 8.25 -5.55
N VAL A 550 8.18 8.70 -4.30
CA VAL A 550 9.26 8.42 -3.33
C VAL A 550 8.93 7.13 -2.58
N LEU A 551 9.28 6.00 -3.19
CA LEU A 551 8.89 4.69 -2.71
C LEU A 551 9.91 4.12 -1.73
N ALA A 552 9.50 3.10 -0.99
CA ALA A 552 10.38 2.37 -0.07
C ALA A 552 10.52 0.92 -0.52
N LEU A 553 11.76 0.44 -0.57
CA LEU A 553 12.07 -0.95 -0.84
C LEU A 553 12.94 -1.52 0.30
N GLY A 554 12.38 -2.49 1.04
CA GLY A 554 13.08 -3.14 2.15
C GLY A 554 14.41 -3.76 1.73
N MET A 555 14.44 -4.35 0.52
CA MET A 555 15.65 -4.99 -0.02
C MET A 555 16.81 -4.01 -0.21
N LEU A 556 16.57 -2.74 -0.56
CA LEU A 556 17.65 -1.76 -0.65
C LEU A 556 18.32 -1.52 0.72
N SER A 557 17.54 -1.50 1.80
CA SER A 557 18.08 -1.37 3.16
C SER A 557 18.94 -2.58 3.54
N ALA A 558 18.46 -3.78 3.23
CA ALA A 558 19.19 -5.02 3.48
C ALA A 558 20.46 -5.13 2.60
N LEU A 559 20.41 -4.73 1.32
CA LEU A 559 21.59 -4.71 0.46
C LEU A 559 22.64 -3.73 0.99
N ARG A 560 22.25 -2.50 1.34
CA ARG A 560 23.16 -1.51 1.92
C ARG A 560 23.84 -2.03 3.19
N ARG A 561 23.06 -2.57 4.14
CA ARG A 561 23.59 -3.20 5.37
C ARG A 561 24.52 -4.38 5.06
N THR A 562 24.17 -5.21 4.07
CA THR A 562 25.01 -6.35 3.68
C THR A 562 26.33 -5.89 3.10
N LEU A 563 26.30 -4.89 2.21
CA LEU A 563 27.47 -4.30 1.58
C LEU A 563 28.40 -3.64 2.62
N GLU A 564 27.84 -2.93 3.60
CA GLU A 564 28.58 -2.36 4.73
C GLU A 564 29.30 -3.45 5.54
N LEU A 565 28.57 -4.48 6.00
CA LEU A 565 29.13 -5.58 6.78
C LEU A 565 30.17 -6.40 5.98
N ALA A 566 29.91 -6.67 4.70
CA ALA A 566 30.83 -7.37 3.82
C ALA A 566 32.09 -6.52 3.55
N GLY A 567 31.95 -5.22 3.36
CA GLY A 567 33.07 -4.30 3.16
C GLY A 567 33.96 -4.20 4.40
N GLN A 568 33.36 -4.10 5.59
CA GLN A 568 34.09 -4.15 6.87
C GLN A 568 34.90 -5.45 7.01
N ARG A 569 34.29 -6.59 6.69
CA ARG A 569 34.96 -7.90 6.72
C ARG A 569 36.11 -7.99 5.72
N ARG A 570 35.94 -7.44 4.51
CA ARG A 570 36.95 -7.45 3.44
C ARG A 570 38.04 -6.39 3.62
N GLY A 571 37.84 -5.44 4.54
CA GLY A 571 38.76 -4.31 4.76
C GLY A 571 38.69 -3.23 3.67
N ALA A 572 37.68 -3.26 2.80
CA ALA A 572 37.50 -2.30 1.71
C ALA A 572 36.01 -2.04 1.46
N PRO A 573 35.58 -0.80 1.16
CA PRO A 573 34.19 -0.51 0.81
C PRO A 573 33.72 -1.37 -0.37
N LEU A 574 32.55 -1.99 -0.23
CA LEU A 574 31.90 -2.76 -1.30
C LEU A 574 30.63 -2.03 -1.72
N ARG A 575 30.50 -1.68 -3.00
CA ARG A 575 29.31 -1.02 -3.55
C ARG A 575 28.55 -1.99 -4.45
N LEU A 576 27.31 -1.64 -4.78
CA LEU A 576 26.47 -2.45 -5.67
C LEU A 576 27.11 -2.62 -7.06
N GLN A 577 27.82 -1.60 -7.54
CA GLN A 577 28.52 -1.60 -8.84
C GLN A 577 29.78 -2.47 -8.84
N ASP A 578 30.28 -2.88 -7.67
CA ASP A 578 31.47 -3.73 -7.54
C ASP A 578 31.10 -5.23 -7.59
N ILE A 579 29.81 -5.58 -7.62
CA ILE A 579 29.35 -6.95 -7.80
C ILE A 579 29.61 -7.40 -9.25
N PRO A 580 30.36 -8.50 -9.47
CA PRO A 580 30.68 -8.95 -10.82
C PRO A 580 29.42 -9.43 -11.55
N PRO A 581 29.24 -9.10 -12.85
CA PRO A 581 28.20 -9.71 -13.66
C PRO A 581 28.53 -11.18 -13.96
N ASP A 582 27.51 -11.96 -14.32
CA ASP A 582 27.65 -13.31 -14.90
C ASP A 582 28.41 -14.35 -14.05
N ASP A 583 28.28 -14.28 -12.71
CA ASP A 583 28.92 -15.22 -11.77
C ASP A 583 28.25 -16.61 -11.76
N THR A 584 28.93 -17.61 -12.33
CA THR A 584 28.42 -19.00 -12.45
C THR A 584 27.96 -19.61 -11.12
N PRO A 585 28.72 -19.55 -10.00
CA PRO A 585 28.27 -20.10 -8.71
C PRO A 585 26.96 -19.48 -8.18
N THR A 586 26.72 -18.20 -8.47
CA THR A 586 25.46 -17.53 -8.16
C THR A 586 24.32 -18.09 -9.01
N TYR A 587 24.52 -18.25 -10.32
CA TYR A 587 23.51 -18.87 -11.19
C TYR A 587 23.22 -20.33 -10.86
N ASP A 588 24.22 -21.11 -10.43
CA ASP A 588 24.00 -22.49 -9.98
C ASP A 588 23.07 -22.55 -8.76
N MET A 589 23.31 -21.69 -7.76
CA MET A 589 22.43 -21.56 -6.59
C MET A 589 21.00 -21.17 -6.98
N ILE A 590 20.86 -20.24 -7.93
CA ILE A 590 19.56 -19.83 -8.47
C ILE A 590 18.87 -21.00 -9.20
N CYS A 591 19.61 -21.73 -10.04
CA CYS A 591 19.08 -22.90 -10.78
C CYS A 591 18.55 -23.98 -9.85
N ASP A 592 19.23 -24.21 -8.71
CA ASP A 592 18.81 -25.18 -7.70
C ASP A 592 17.67 -24.68 -6.79
N ALA A 593 17.13 -23.48 -7.11
CA ALA A 593 16.06 -22.81 -6.38
C ALA A 593 16.42 -22.49 -4.91
N ASP A 594 17.68 -22.27 -4.62
CA ASP A 594 18.17 -21.93 -3.29
C ASP A 594 18.12 -20.41 -3.06
N THR A 595 16.91 -19.87 -3.07
CA THR A 595 16.65 -18.42 -3.15
C THR A 595 15.88 -17.87 -1.95
N ILE A 596 15.83 -18.57 -0.81
CA ILE A 596 15.25 -18.03 0.42
C ILE A 596 15.95 -16.72 0.81
N GLY A 597 15.18 -15.66 1.03
CA GLY A 597 15.68 -14.32 1.39
C GLY A 597 16.12 -13.46 0.19
N VAL A 598 16.14 -14.01 -1.02
CA VAL A 598 16.55 -13.31 -2.25
C VAL A 598 15.40 -12.49 -2.83
N PHE A 599 15.70 -11.31 -3.36
CA PHE A 599 14.68 -10.43 -3.91
C PHE A 599 13.97 -11.03 -5.12
N GLN A 600 12.63 -10.94 -5.14
CA GLN A 600 11.76 -11.25 -6.29
C GLN A 600 11.86 -12.67 -6.89
N ILE A 601 12.69 -13.58 -6.41
CA ILE A 601 12.77 -14.98 -6.90
C ILE A 601 12.66 -16.02 -5.78
N GLU A 602 12.10 -15.62 -4.64
CA GLU A 602 11.98 -16.44 -3.42
C GLU A 602 10.59 -17.05 -3.20
N SER A 603 9.57 -16.66 -3.98
CA SER A 603 8.22 -17.23 -3.81
C SER A 603 8.17 -18.69 -4.26
N ARG A 604 7.22 -19.48 -3.72
CA ARG A 604 7.14 -20.93 -4.06
C ARG A 604 6.91 -21.20 -5.54
N ALA A 605 6.10 -20.38 -6.20
CA ALA A 605 5.87 -20.49 -7.64
C ALA A 605 7.15 -20.20 -8.43
N GLN A 606 7.97 -19.25 -7.97
CA GLN A 606 9.25 -18.92 -8.59
C GLN A 606 10.29 -20.01 -8.33
N MET A 607 10.46 -20.46 -7.09
CA MET A 607 11.36 -21.57 -6.73
C MET A 607 10.99 -22.87 -7.47
N THR A 608 9.71 -23.09 -7.78
CA THR A 608 9.27 -24.23 -8.60
C THR A 608 9.66 -24.07 -10.08
N MET A 609 9.80 -22.83 -10.55
CA MET A 609 10.15 -22.54 -11.94
C MET A 609 11.66 -22.53 -12.17
N LEU A 610 12.46 -22.10 -11.20
CA LEU A 610 13.91 -21.94 -11.33
C LEU A 610 14.65 -23.21 -11.85
N PRO A 611 14.39 -24.43 -11.35
CA PRO A 611 15.07 -25.65 -11.83
C PRO A 611 14.71 -26.02 -13.27
N ARG A 612 13.58 -25.52 -13.75
CA ARG A 612 13.07 -25.73 -15.11
C ARG A 612 13.59 -24.66 -16.07
N LEU A 613 13.64 -23.40 -15.62
CA LEU A 613 14.11 -22.26 -16.39
C LEU A 613 15.63 -22.29 -16.57
N ARG A 614 16.36 -22.65 -15.50
CA ARG A 614 17.82 -22.63 -15.40
C ARG A 614 18.43 -21.31 -15.90
N PRO A 615 18.25 -20.21 -15.15
CA PRO A 615 18.84 -18.92 -15.48
C PRO A 615 20.37 -19.03 -15.57
N ARG A 616 20.96 -18.46 -16.61
CA ARG A 616 22.42 -18.44 -16.87
C ARG A 616 22.96 -17.06 -17.26
N GLU A 617 22.08 -16.10 -17.52
CA GLU A 617 22.45 -14.72 -17.82
C GLU A 617 21.46 -13.74 -17.17
N TYR A 618 21.81 -12.46 -17.15
CA TYR A 618 20.96 -11.41 -16.57
C TYR A 618 19.54 -11.40 -17.16
N TYR A 619 19.41 -11.57 -18.48
CA TYR A 619 18.12 -11.50 -19.16
C TYR A 619 17.17 -12.64 -18.75
N ASP A 620 17.69 -13.81 -18.37
CA ASP A 620 16.86 -14.89 -17.81
C ASP A 620 16.17 -14.48 -16.50
N LEU A 621 16.83 -13.66 -15.68
CA LEU A 621 16.25 -13.13 -14.45
C LEU A 621 15.17 -12.09 -14.76
N VAL A 622 15.36 -11.27 -15.80
CA VAL A 622 14.31 -10.36 -16.31
C VAL A 622 13.05 -11.14 -16.66
N VAL A 623 13.20 -12.26 -17.38
CA VAL A 623 12.09 -13.16 -17.69
C VAL A 623 11.51 -13.78 -16.43
N GLN A 624 12.34 -14.29 -15.50
CA GLN A 624 11.88 -14.94 -14.27
C GLN A 624 11.02 -14.02 -13.39
N VAL A 625 11.37 -12.74 -13.28
CA VAL A 625 10.62 -11.74 -12.51
C VAL A 625 9.24 -11.45 -13.16
N ALA A 626 9.13 -11.60 -14.47
CA ALA A 626 7.91 -11.29 -15.23
C ALA A 626 6.97 -12.50 -15.41
N ILE A 627 7.51 -13.68 -15.65
CA ILE A 627 6.76 -14.84 -16.15
C ILE A 627 5.91 -15.56 -15.10
N VAL A 628 6.29 -15.50 -13.82
CA VAL A 628 5.55 -16.16 -12.72
C VAL A 628 4.41 -15.27 -12.23
N ARG A 629 3.43 -15.03 -13.11
CA ARG A 629 2.30 -14.12 -12.86
C ARG A 629 1.00 -14.65 -13.47
N PRO A 630 -0.16 -14.22 -12.96
CA PRO A 630 -1.44 -14.68 -13.48
C PRO A 630 -1.63 -14.55 -14.99
N GLY A 631 -1.20 -13.43 -15.58
CA GLY A 631 -1.36 -13.17 -17.01
C GLY A 631 -0.61 -14.17 -17.89
N PRO A 632 0.73 -14.28 -17.77
CA PRO A 632 1.48 -15.29 -18.53
C PRO A 632 1.01 -16.73 -18.33
N ILE A 633 0.51 -17.08 -17.13
CA ILE A 633 -0.06 -18.39 -16.83
C ILE A 633 -1.38 -18.60 -17.60
N GLN A 634 -2.30 -17.63 -17.55
CA GLN A 634 -3.59 -17.69 -18.23
C GLN A 634 -3.45 -17.62 -19.76
N GLY A 635 -2.51 -16.80 -20.25
CA GLY A 635 -2.17 -16.68 -21.67
C GLY A 635 -1.39 -17.88 -22.22
N GLY A 636 -1.11 -18.90 -21.41
CA GLY A 636 -0.46 -20.13 -21.84
C GLY A 636 1.00 -19.96 -22.27
N MET A 637 1.69 -18.91 -21.81
CA MET A 637 3.05 -18.55 -22.27
C MET A 637 4.15 -19.34 -21.56
N VAL A 638 3.91 -19.74 -20.30
CA VAL A 638 4.93 -20.32 -19.42
C VAL A 638 5.48 -21.65 -19.97
N HIS A 639 4.59 -22.56 -20.37
CA HIS A 639 5.00 -23.89 -20.82
C HIS A 639 5.75 -23.90 -22.16
N PRO A 640 5.30 -23.20 -23.22
CA PRO A 640 6.07 -23.08 -24.46
C PRO A 640 7.48 -22.52 -24.23
N TYR A 641 7.59 -21.45 -23.44
CA TYR A 641 8.89 -20.84 -23.14
C TYR A 641 9.82 -21.83 -22.41
N LEU A 642 9.33 -22.51 -21.37
CA LEU A 642 10.13 -23.50 -20.64
C LEU A 642 10.56 -24.69 -21.51
N ARG A 643 9.70 -25.21 -22.40
CA ARG A 643 10.08 -26.32 -23.28
C ARG A 643 11.17 -25.92 -24.26
N ARG A 644 11.10 -24.72 -24.83
CA ARG A 644 12.13 -24.19 -25.74
C ARG A 644 13.45 -23.94 -25.02
N ARG A 645 13.38 -23.33 -23.84
CA ARG A 645 14.54 -23.13 -22.96
C ARG A 645 15.22 -24.44 -22.56
N GLN A 646 14.46 -25.51 -22.39
CA GLN A 646 14.96 -26.85 -22.08
C GLN A 646 15.42 -27.64 -23.33
N GLY A 647 15.31 -27.08 -24.54
CA GLY A 647 15.61 -27.78 -25.79
C GLY A 647 14.63 -28.91 -26.13
N LYS A 648 13.45 -28.97 -25.47
CA LYS A 648 12.39 -29.96 -25.73
C LYS A 648 11.53 -29.60 -26.95
N GLU A 649 11.58 -28.35 -27.40
CA GLU A 649 10.83 -27.81 -28.54
C GLU A 649 11.74 -26.80 -29.29
N PRO A 650 11.84 -26.82 -30.64
CA PRO A 650 12.62 -25.84 -31.37
C PRO A 650 11.94 -24.46 -31.37
N GLU A 651 12.73 -23.40 -31.48
CA GLU A 651 12.21 -22.05 -31.66
C GLU A 651 11.56 -21.87 -33.03
N THR A 652 10.38 -21.25 -33.07
CA THR A 652 9.64 -21.00 -34.32
C THR A 652 9.19 -19.55 -34.39
N TYR A 653 9.35 -18.95 -35.57
CA TYR A 653 9.03 -17.54 -35.82
C TYR A 653 8.21 -17.42 -37.12
N PRO A 654 7.06 -16.73 -37.12
CA PRO A 654 6.25 -16.56 -38.33
C PRO A 654 6.90 -15.69 -39.41
N SER A 655 7.86 -14.83 -39.05
CA SER A 655 8.58 -13.93 -39.98
C SER A 655 9.85 -13.37 -39.32
N GLU A 656 10.78 -12.84 -40.11
CA GLU A 656 11.98 -12.15 -39.61
C GLU A 656 11.64 -10.90 -38.78
N LYS A 657 10.57 -10.16 -39.13
CA LYS A 657 10.09 -9.02 -38.33
C LYS A 657 9.70 -9.42 -36.91
N VAL A 658 8.98 -10.55 -36.78
CA VAL A 658 8.58 -11.09 -35.48
C VAL A 658 9.78 -11.71 -34.74
N ARG A 659 10.73 -12.31 -35.47
CA ARG A 659 11.99 -12.80 -34.89
C ARG A 659 12.76 -11.68 -34.20
N GLY A 660 12.87 -10.50 -34.81
CA GLY A 660 13.54 -9.33 -34.22
C GLY A 660 12.95 -8.87 -32.87
N VAL A 661 11.69 -9.20 -32.59
CA VAL A 661 11.01 -8.85 -31.33
C VAL A 661 11.07 -9.98 -30.30
N LEU A 662 10.85 -11.23 -30.73
CA LEU A 662 10.64 -12.37 -29.84
C LEU A 662 11.84 -13.29 -29.67
N SER A 663 12.96 -13.07 -30.37
CA SER A 663 14.17 -13.92 -30.23
C SER A 663 14.66 -14.00 -28.79
N ARG A 664 14.69 -12.86 -28.09
CA ARG A 664 15.09 -12.76 -26.68
C ARG A 664 14.19 -13.52 -25.71
N THR A 665 12.98 -13.90 -26.14
CA THR A 665 12.05 -14.73 -25.35
C THR A 665 11.66 -16.01 -26.10
N MET A 666 12.55 -16.52 -26.96
CA MET A 666 12.41 -17.80 -27.64
C MET A 666 11.08 -17.95 -28.40
N GLY A 667 10.62 -16.87 -29.06
CA GLY A 667 9.38 -16.87 -29.84
C GLY A 667 8.10 -16.82 -29.01
N VAL A 668 8.16 -16.45 -27.73
CA VAL A 668 6.99 -16.31 -26.84
C VAL A 668 6.87 -14.85 -26.36
N PRO A 669 5.74 -14.16 -26.59
CA PRO A 669 5.57 -12.81 -26.05
C PRO A 669 5.33 -12.90 -24.54
N ILE A 670 6.28 -12.42 -23.73
CA ILE A 670 6.22 -12.41 -22.25
C ILE A 670 5.93 -11.01 -21.73
N PHE A 671 6.37 -9.97 -22.44
CA PHE A 671 6.26 -8.58 -22.01
C PHE A 671 5.20 -7.80 -22.79
N GLN A 672 4.67 -6.76 -22.15
CA GLN A 672 3.74 -5.83 -22.80
C GLN A 672 4.39 -5.13 -24.01
N GLU A 673 5.66 -4.74 -23.88
CA GLU A 673 6.43 -4.09 -24.93
C GLU A 673 6.55 -4.95 -26.18
N GLN A 674 6.72 -6.27 -26.03
CA GLN A 674 6.80 -7.19 -27.17
C GLN A 674 5.48 -7.27 -27.94
N VAL A 675 4.36 -7.32 -27.22
CA VAL A 675 3.03 -7.24 -27.84
C VAL A 675 2.87 -5.95 -28.62
N MET A 676 3.26 -4.83 -28.00
CA MET A 676 3.16 -3.53 -28.63
C MET A 676 4.03 -3.44 -29.90
N GLN A 677 5.27 -3.96 -29.82
CA GLN A 677 6.18 -4.07 -30.96
C GLN A 677 5.56 -4.90 -32.08
N ILE A 678 4.99 -6.07 -31.78
CA ILE A 678 4.34 -6.93 -32.79
C ILE A 678 3.16 -6.21 -33.46
N ALA A 679 2.31 -5.52 -32.70
CA ALA A 679 1.19 -4.77 -33.28
C ALA A 679 1.67 -3.73 -34.29
N VAL A 680 2.79 -3.04 -34.01
CA VAL A 680 3.39 -2.06 -34.93
C VAL A 680 4.05 -2.74 -36.13
N VAL A 681 4.98 -3.68 -35.91
CA VAL A 681 5.82 -4.24 -36.99
C VAL A 681 5.10 -5.26 -37.87
N ALA A 682 4.08 -5.95 -37.33
CA ALA A 682 3.38 -7.04 -38.00
C ALA A 682 1.92 -6.74 -38.34
N ALA A 683 1.20 -5.94 -37.54
CA ALA A 683 -0.21 -5.61 -37.78
C ALA A 683 -0.43 -4.21 -38.38
N GLY A 684 0.62 -3.39 -38.50
CA GLY A 684 0.55 -2.05 -39.10
C GLY A 684 -0.06 -0.98 -38.18
N PHE A 685 -0.04 -1.18 -36.87
CA PHE A 685 -0.49 -0.16 -35.91
C PHE A 685 0.50 1.00 -35.86
N THR A 686 0.02 2.22 -35.61
CA THR A 686 0.90 3.30 -35.16
C THR A 686 1.35 3.05 -33.70
N PRO A 687 2.47 3.65 -33.25
CA PRO A 687 2.89 3.54 -31.85
C PRO A 687 1.80 3.94 -30.84
N GLY A 688 1.03 4.99 -31.09
CA GLY A 688 -0.05 5.38 -30.18
C GLY A 688 -1.28 4.47 -30.23
N GLU A 689 -1.63 3.92 -31.40
CA GLU A 689 -2.69 2.90 -31.48
C GLU A 689 -2.34 1.64 -30.67
N SER A 690 -1.06 1.27 -30.67
CA SER A 690 -0.52 0.16 -29.89
C SER A 690 -0.63 0.40 -28.37
N ASP A 691 -0.37 1.63 -27.90
CA ASP A 691 -0.59 1.99 -26.49
C ASP A 691 -2.08 2.09 -26.12
N GLN A 692 -2.94 2.56 -27.03
CA GLN A 692 -4.39 2.58 -26.81
C GLN A 692 -4.97 1.16 -26.66
N LEU A 693 -4.46 0.20 -27.44
CA LEU A 693 -4.75 -1.22 -27.28
C LEU A 693 -4.38 -1.67 -25.85
N ARG A 694 -3.15 -1.41 -25.39
CA ARG A 694 -2.69 -1.75 -24.03
C ARG A 694 -3.61 -1.19 -22.94
N ARG A 695 -4.00 0.08 -23.01
CA ARG A 695 -4.87 0.70 -21.99
C ARG A 695 -6.27 0.14 -21.96
N SER A 696 -6.83 -0.12 -23.14
CA SER A 696 -8.15 -0.73 -23.26
C SER A 696 -8.18 -2.12 -22.64
N MET A 697 -7.05 -2.84 -22.68
CA MET A 697 -6.90 -4.11 -21.99
C MET A 697 -6.84 -3.97 -20.46
N ALA A 698 -6.16 -2.94 -19.95
CA ALA A 698 -6.11 -2.66 -18.50
C ALA A 698 -7.48 -2.28 -17.90
N ALA A 699 -8.33 -1.63 -18.69
CA ALA A 699 -9.68 -1.21 -18.29
C ALA A 699 -10.77 -2.30 -18.51
N TRP A 700 -10.41 -3.43 -19.13
CA TRP A 700 -11.34 -4.39 -19.72
C TRP A 700 -12.42 -4.89 -18.75
N LYS A 701 -12.07 -5.37 -17.54
CA LYS A 701 -13.07 -5.87 -16.58
C LYS A 701 -13.96 -4.77 -15.97
N ARG A 702 -13.53 -3.51 -15.96
CA ARG A 702 -14.32 -2.41 -15.34
C ARG A 702 -15.31 -1.78 -16.32
N LYS A 703 -14.97 -1.69 -17.62
CA LYS A 703 -15.75 -0.90 -18.60
C LYS A 703 -16.10 -1.64 -19.91
N GLY A 704 -15.53 -2.82 -20.19
CA GLY A 704 -15.66 -3.48 -21.51
C GLY A 704 -14.91 -2.74 -22.64
N GLY A 705 -14.91 -3.28 -23.87
CA GLY A 705 -14.50 -2.52 -25.08
C GLY A 705 -13.23 -2.94 -25.85
N VAL A 706 -12.69 -4.16 -25.66
CA VAL A 706 -11.50 -4.64 -26.39
C VAL A 706 -11.81 -5.11 -27.83
N ASP A 707 -13.07 -5.46 -28.11
CA ASP A 707 -13.50 -6.05 -29.40
C ASP A 707 -13.14 -5.18 -30.62
N LYS A 708 -13.15 -3.85 -30.47
CA LYS A 708 -12.79 -2.93 -31.56
C LYS A 708 -11.33 -3.11 -32.03
N TYR A 709 -10.42 -3.46 -31.13
CA TYR A 709 -9.02 -3.68 -31.50
C TYR A 709 -8.75 -5.11 -31.98
N ARG A 710 -9.62 -6.07 -31.63
CA ARG A 710 -9.54 -7.45 -32.14
C ARG A 710 -9.61 -7.46 -33.66
N THR A 711 -10.64 -6.80 -34.21
CA THR A 711 -10.86 -6.73 -35.66
C THR A 711 -9.67 -6.11 -36.37
N LYS A 712 -9.14 -5.00 -35.82
CA LYS A 712 -8.01 -4.29 -36.42
C LYS A 712 -6.70 -5.09 -36.33
N LEU A 713 -6.39 -5.69 -35.19
CA LEU A 713 -5.17 -6.47 -34.99
C LEU A 713 -5.17 -7.74 -35.86
N VAL A 714 -6.25 -8.51 -35.81
CA VAL A 714 -6.36 -9.75 -36.60
C VAL A 714 -6.41 -9.43 -38.09
N GLY A 715 -7.19 -8.44 -38.50
CA GLY A 715 -7.26 -7.99 -39.89
C GLY A 715 -5.90 -7.51 -40.41
N GLY A 716 -5.18 -6.71 -39.61
CA GLY A 716 -3.83 -6.24 -39.94
C GLY A 716 -2.84 -7.39 -40.13
N LEU A 717 -2.84 -8.37 -39.22
CA LEU A 717 -1.96 -9.55 -39.34
C LEU A 717 -2.29 -10.40 -40.58
N LEU A 718 -3.57 -10.65 -40.86
CA LEU A 718 -3.97 -11.40 -42.05
C LEU A 718 -3.57 -10.67 -43.34
N ALA A 719 -3.76 -9.35 -43.41
CA ALA A 719 -3.37 -8.54 -44.56
C ALA A 719 -1.86 -8.58 -44.86
N HIS A 720 -1.03 -8.78 -43.83
CA HIS A 720 0.42 -8.91 -43.96
C HIS A 720 0.90 -10.37 -44.09
N GLY A 721 -0.01 -11.33 -44.33
CA GLY A 721 0.33 -12.72 -44.64
C GLY A 721 0.53 -13.65 -43.45
N TYR A 722 0.16 -13.23 -42.23
CA TYR A 722 0.21 -14.09 -41.05
C TYR A 722 -1.02 -15.02 -40.99
N LYS A 723 -0.84 -16.24 -40.47
CA LYS A 723 -1.94 -17.22 -40.33
C LYS A 723 -2.95 -16.78 -39.26
N LEU A 724 -4.23 -17.10 -39.47
CA LEU A 724 -5.30 -16.81 -38.51
C LEU A 724 -5.02 -17.38 -37.12
N ASP A 725 -4.52 -18.62 -37.04
CA ASP A 725 -4.17 -19.27 -35.78
C ASP A 725 -3.15 -18.47 -34.96
N PHE A 726 -2.18 -17.84 -35.64
CA PHE A 726 -1.18 -17.00 -34.98
C PHE A 726 -1.81 -15.69 -34.49
N ALA A 727 -2.67 -15.06 -35.30
CA ALA A 727 -3.35 -13.83 -34.94
C ALA A 727 -4.29 -14.03 -33.74
N GLU A 728 -5.04 -15.14 -33.71
CA GLU A 728 -5.91 -15.48 -32.58
C GLU A 728 -5.12 -15.87 -31.33
N ALA A 729 -4.03 -16.62 -31.47
CA ALA A 729 -3.15 -16.96 -30.35
C ALA A 729 -2.54 -15.70 -29.72
N LEU A 730 -2.05 -14.77 -30.55
CA LEU A 730 -1.53 -13.48 -30.09
C LEU A 730 -2.64 -12.68 -29.39
N PHE A 731 -3.86 -12.63 -29.93
CA PHE A 731 -4.95 -11.92 -29.27
C PHE A 731 -5.33 -12.53 -27.91
N ARG A 732 -5.38 -13.86 -27.78
CA ARG A 732 -5.61 -14.53 -26.47
C ARG A 732 -4.49 -14.24 -25.46
N GLN A 733 -3.25 -14.18 -25.94
CA GLN A 733 -2.09 -13.80 -25.14
C GLN A 733 -2.21 -12.35 -24.65
N ILE A 734 -2.64 -11.46 -25.54
CA ILE A 734 -2.97 -10.06 -25.25
C ILE A 734 -4.07 -9.98 -24.19
N GLU A 735 -5.19 -10.69 -24.34
CA GLU A 735 -6.25 -10.74 -23.33
C GLU A 735 -5.71 -11.14 -21.94
N GLY A 736 -4.84 -12.16 -21.87
CA GLY A 736 -4.15 -12.55 -20.63
C GLY A 736 -3.28 -11.44 -20.01
N PHE A 737 -2.75 -10.53 -20.81
CA PHE A 737 -1.95 -9.40 -20.35
C PHE A 737 -2.77 -8.21 -19.82
N GLY A 738 -4.07 -8.14 -20.09
CA GLY A 738 -4.89 -6.98 -19.71
C GLY A 738 -4.85 -6.67 -18.21
N GLU A 739 -4.83 -7.68 -17.34
CA GLU A 739 -4.77 -7.46 -15.88
C GLU A 739 -3.35 -7.61 -15.29
N TYR A 740 -2.44 -8.33 -15.96
CA TYR A 740 -1.20 -8.81 -15.34
C TYR A 740 0.03 -8.74 -16.25
N GLY A 741 -0.08 -8.09 -17.41
CA GLY A 741 1.07 -7.84 -18.26
C GLY A 741 2.14 -7.07 -17.49
N PHE A 742 3.37 -7.57 -17.59
CA PHE A 742 4.48 -7.01 -16.86
C PHE A 742 5.40 -6.24 -17.80
N PRO A 743 5.78 -5.01 -17.42
CA PRO A 743 6.74 -4.24 -18.20
C PRO A 743 8.12 -4.89 -18.23
N GLU A 744 8.71 -4.99 -19.41
CA GLU A 744 10.11 -5.44 -19.57
C GLU A 744 11.07 -4.52 -18.81
N SER A 745 10.84 -3.20 -18.93
CA SER A 745 11.67 -2.17 -18.30
C SER A 745 11.69 -2.26 -16.77
N HIS A 746 10.53 -2.56 -16.18
CA HIS A 746 10.39 -2.74 -14.73
C HIS A 746 11.01 -4.07 -14.29
N ALA A 747 10.83 -5.14 -15.07
CA ALA A 747 11.46 -6.43 -14.81
C ALA A 747 12.99 -6.33 -14.83
N ALA A 748 13.55 -5.59 -15.77
CA ALA A 748 14.99 -5.35 -15.89
C ALA A 748 15.53 -4.69 -14.61
N SER A 749 14.91 -3.59 -14.18
CA SER A 749 15.31 -2.90 -12.94
C SER A 749 15.33 -3.87 -11.74
N PHE A 750 14.27 -4.65 -11.54
CA PHE A 750 14.21 -5.59 -10.41
C PHE A 750 15.14 -6.81 -10.53
N ALA A 751 15.46 -7.25 -11.75
CA ALA A 751 16.40 -8.35 -11.98
C ALA A 751 17.82 -8.01 -11.48
N LEU A 752 18.24 -6.74 -11.53
CA LEU A 752 19.52 -6.29 -10.98
C LEU A 752 19.60 -6.54 -9.46
N LEU A 753 18.52 -6.23 -8.73
CA LEU A 753 18.44 -6.47 -7.28
C LEU A 753 18.30 -7.95 -6.95
N ALA A 754 17.59 -8.72 -7.78
CA ALA A 754 17.50 -10.17 -7.64
C ALA A 754 18.88 -10.82 -7.79
N TYR A 755 19.67 -10.37 -8.77
CA TYR A 755 21.04 -10.84 -8.97
C TYR A 755 21.95 -10.42 -7.81
N ALA A 756 21.96 -9.14 -7.43
CA ALA A 756 22.80 -8.64 -6.34
C ALA A 756 22.52 -9.35 -5.00
N SER A 757 21.25 -9.53 -4.64
CA SER A 757 20.88 -10.27 -3.43
C SER A 757 21.25 -11.75 -3.51
N SER A 758 21.17 -12.38 -4.68
CA SER A 758 21.64 -13.76 -4.89
C SER A 758 23.16 -13.87 -4.72
N TRP A 759 23.92 -12.95 -5.31
CA TRP A 759 25.38 -12.93 -5.21
C TRP A 759 25.82 -12.75 -3.75
N LEU A 760 25.19 -11.83 -3.02
CA LEU A 760 25.47 -11.62 -1.60
C LEU A 760 25.07 -12.82 -0.74
N LYS A 761 23.94 -13.47 -1.00
CA LYS A 761 23.58 -14.73 -0.34
C LYS A 761 24.65 -15.80 -0.59
N ARG A 762 25.14 -15.92 -1.83
CA ARG A 762 26.12 -16.93 -2.21
C ARG A 762 27.49 -16.69 -1.56
N HIS A 763 27.98 -15.46 -1.60
CA HIS A 763 29.37 -15.14 -1.26
C HIS A 763 29.53 -14.56 0.15
N GLU A 764 28.53 -13.85 0.65
CA GLU A 764 28.49 -13.17 1.97
C GLU A 764 27.26 -13.54 2.84
N PRO A 765 26.90 -14.85 3.00
CA PRO A 765 25.68 -15.28 3.68
C PRO A 765 25.54 -14.82 5.15
N GLU A 766 26.63 -14.64 5.90
CA GLU A 766 26.57 -14.15 7.29
C GLU A 766 26.16 -12.67 7.33
N ALA A 767 26.79 -11.84 6.49
CA ALA A 767 26.43 -10.43 6.35
C ALA A 767 25.00 -10.30 5.82
N PHE A 768 24.63 -11.14 4.86
CA PHE A 768 23.29 -11.15 4.27
C PHE A 768 22.22 -11.54 5.29
N LEU A 769 22.46 -12.58 6.10
CA LEU A 769 21.54 -12.97 7.18
C LEU A 769 21.37 -11.84 8.20
N ALA A 770 22.48 -11.29 8.72
CA ALA A 770 22.43 -10.21 9.71
C ALA A 770 21.65 -8.99 9.17
N ALA A 771 21.92 -8.60 7.92
CA ALA A 771 21.23 -7.51 7.25
C ALA A 771 19.73 -7.79 7.01
N LEU A 772 19.37 -9.01 6.61
CA LEU A 772 17.97 -9.41 6.43
C LEU A 772 17.19 -9.36 7.74
N LEU A 773 17.79 -9.80 8.85
CA LEU A 773 17.18 -9.74 10.19
C LEU A 773 16.95 -8.28 10.62
N ASN A 774 17.96 -7.42 10.43
CA ASN A 774 17.89 -6.01 10.82
C ASN A 774 17.02 -5.15 9.88
N SER A 775 16.53 -5.72 8.79
CA SER A 775 15.66 -5.05 7.81
C SER A 775 14.20 -5.52 7.87
N GLN A 776 13.86 -6.39 8.82
CA GLN A 776 12.49 -6.85 9.02
C GLN A 776 11.58 -5.72 9.52
N PRO A 777 10.26 -5.75 9.21
CA PRO A 777 9.56 -6.78 8.45
C PRO A 777 9.73 -6.64 6.93
N MET A 778 10.19 -7.70 6.23
CA MET A 778 10.26 -7.74 4.77
C MET A 778 10.34 -9.17 4.22
N GLY A 779 10.12 -9.34 2.91
CA GLY A 779 10.24 -10.64 2.23
C GLY A 779 9.15 -11.65 2.60
N PHE A 780 9.26 -12.86 2.03
CA PHE A 780 8.29 -13.95 2.24
C PHE A 780 8.50 -14.73 3.55
N TYR A 781 9.72 -14.77 4.07
CA TYR A 781 10.13 -15.66 5.16
C TYR A 781 10.24 -14.94 6.49
N ALA A 782 9.83 -15.61 7.58
CA ALA A 782 9.99 -15.09 8.94
C ALA A 782 11.46 -15.20 9.41
N PRO A 783 11.89 -14.42 10.42
CA PRO A 783 13.25 -14.50 10.98
C PRO A 783 13.71 -15.93 11.30
N ALA A 784 12.82 -16.74 11.89
CA ALA A 784 13.12 -18.14 12.20
C ALA A 784 13.54 -18.95 10.96
N GLN A 785 12.85 -18.77 9.84
CA GLN A 785 13.12 -19.51 8.61
C GLN A 785 14.42 -19.03 7.95
N LEU A 786 14.70 -17.72 7.98
CA LEU A 786 15.95 -17.15 7.48
C LEU A 786 17.16 -17.68 8.26
N VAL A 787 17.07 -17.71 9.59
CA VAL A 787 18.13 -18.26 10.45
C VAL A 787 18.31 -19.76 10.22
N GLN A 788 17.22 -20.53 10.11
CA GLN A 788 17.30 -21.96 9.85
C GLN A 788 17.90 -22.26 8.47
N ASP A 789 17.52 -21.50 7.44
CA ASP A 789 18.12 -21.60 6.10
C ASP A 789 19.63 -21.35 6.16
N ALA A 790 20.04 -20.21 6.76
CA ALA A 790 21.46 -19.88 6.89
C ALA A 790 22.26 -20.93 7.68
N ARG A 791 21.69 -21.50 8.75
CA ARG A 791 22.33 -22.60 9.51
C ARG A 791 22.54 -23.85 8.66
N ARG A 792 21.59 -24.21 7.79
CA ARG A 792 21.74 -25.32 6.84
C ARG A 792 22.86 -25.05 5.81
N HIS A 793 23.10 -23.77 5.51
CA HIS A 793 24.22 -23.29 4.69
C HIS A 793 25.56 -23.17 5.44
N GLY A 794 25.62 -23.59 6.69
CA GLY A 794 26.84 -23.55 7.50
C GLY A 794 27.14 -22.19 8.14
N VAL A 795 26.17 -21.27 8.17
CA VAL A 795 26.29 -20.04 8.98
C VAL A 795 26.10 -20.37 10.46
N CYS A 796 27.06 -19.96 11.28
CA CYS A 796 26.92 -20.03 12.73
C CYS A 796 26.10 -18.84 13.23
N ALA A 797 24.98 -19.10 13.92
CA ALA A 797 24.17 -18.09 14.58
C ALA A 797 24.31 -18.22 16.10
N LEU A 798 24.51 -17.11 16.80
CA LEU A 798 24.69 -17.04 18.25
C LEU A 798 23.51 -16.27 18.88
N PRO A 799 23.02 -16.70 20.06
CA PRO A 799 21.85 -16.08 20.70
C PRO A 799 22.14 -14.63 21.12
N PRO A 800 21.10 -13.82 21.38
CA PRO A 800 21.29 -12.52 22.03
C PRO A 800 21.99 -12.70 23.38
N ASP A 801 22.94 -11.82 23.69
CA ASP A 801 23.67 -11.82 24.96
C ASP A 801 24.02 -10.39 25.34
N VAL A 802 23.58 -9.91 26.50
CA VAL A 802 23.84 -8.53 26.96
C VAL A 802 25.34 -8.20 27.07
N THR A 803 26.18 -9.20 27.25
CA THR A 803 27.64 -9.05 27.35
C THR A 803 28.31 -8.82 26.00
N VAL A 804 27.61 -9.03 24.87
CA VAL A 804 28.18 -8.92 23.51
C VAL A 804 27.25 -8.22 22.51
N SER A 805 25.98 -8.62 22.44
CA SER A 805 24.98 -8.10 21.49
C SER A 805 24.77 -6.61 21.64
N GLY A 806 24.63 -5.90 20.52
CA GLY A 806 24.02 -4.58 20.46
C GLY A 806 22.53 -4.67 20.14
N TRP A 807 21.93 -3.54 19.78
CA TRP A 807 20.55 -3.50 19.27
C TRP A 807 20.38 -4.36 18.01
N ASP A 808 21.21 -4.13 16.99
CA ASP A 808 21.16 -4.85 15.72
C ASP A 808 21.97 -6.15 15.75
N SER A 809 21.59 -7.12 14.92
CA SER A 809 22.37 -8.34 14.70
C SER A 809 23.67 -7.98 13.98
N ALA A 810 24.79 -8.59 14.39
CA ALA A 810 26.12 -8.21 13.93
C ALA A 810 26.99 -9.42 13.60
N LEU A 811 28.10 -9.17 12.90
CA LEU A 811 29.12 -10.19 12.65
C LEU A 811 30.05 -10.28 13.87
N GLU A 812 30.31 -11.49 14.34
CA GLU A 812 31.20 -11.76 15.48
C GLU A 812 32.32 -12.71 15.03
N THR A 813 33.57 -12.32 15.24
CA THR A 813 34.71 -13.19 14.95
C THR A 813 34.82 -14.26 16.02
N LEU A 814 34.78 -15.52 15.61
CA LEU A 814 34.91 -16.66 16.53
C LEU A 814 36.40 -16.95 16.84
N PRO A 815 36.73 -17.31 18.09
CA PRO A 815 38.06 -17.83 18.42
C PRO A 815 38.40 -19.11 17.65
N GLU A 816 39.69 -19.34 17.39
CA GLU A 816 40.16 -20.59 16.79
C GLU A 816 39.73 -21.81 17.61
N GLY A 817 39.16 -22.82 16.96
CA GLY A 817 38.68 -24.04 17.61
C GLY A 817 37.25 -23.98 18.16
N HIS A 818 36.54 -22.84 18.06
CA HIS A 818 35.13 -22.77 18.45
C HIS A 818 34.29 -23.81 17.65
N PRO A 819 33.36 -24.56 18.28
CA PRO A 819 32.56 -25.57 17.57
C PRO A 819 31.78 -24.99 16.38
N GLY A 820 31.32 -23.75 16.52
CA GLY A 820 30.64 -22.99 15.47
C GLY A 820 31.55 -22.51 14.33
N ALA A 821 32.87 -22.63 14.46
CA ALA A 821 33.81 -22.33 13.38
C ALA A 821 33.88 -23.48 12.34
N ARG A 822 33.36 -24.67 12.67
CA ARG A 822 33.27 -25.81 11.74
C ARG A 822 32.00 -25.70 10.91
N ARG A 823 32.14 -25.61 9.59
CA ARG A 823 31.01 -25.56 8.65
C ARG A 823 30.43 -26.95 8.37
N THR A 824 29.12 -27.00 8.20
CA THR A 824 28.43 -28.12 7.56
C THR A 824 28.67 -28.07 6.05
N ALA A 825 28.82 -29.23 5.42
CA ALA A 825 28.96 -29.30 3.96
C ALA A 825 27.62 -29.00 3.29
N HIS A 826 27.47 -27.82 2.70
CA HIS A 826 26.37 -27.46 1.80
C HIS A 826 26.91 -27.19 0.39
N PRO A 827 26.25 -27.65 -0.69
CA PRO A 827 26.74 -27.47 -2.06
C PRO A 827 26.95 -26.00 -2.46
N HIS A 828 26.13 -25.10 -1.89
CA HIS A 828 26.22 -23.67 -2.15
C HIS A 828 26.90 -22.85 -1.06
N ALA A 829 27.53 -23.50 -0.07
CA ALA A 829 28.37 -22.77 0.87
C ALA A 829 29.55 -22.14 0.11
N PRO A 830 29.93 -20.88 0.42
CA PRO A 830 31.06 -20.25 -0.25
C PRO A 830 32.37 -20.99 0.06
N ALA A 831 33.25 -21.05 -0.95
CA ALA A 831 34.60 -21.59 -0.81
C ALA A 831 35.38 -20.76 0.23
N THR A 832 36.13 -21.43 1.11
CA THR A 832 36.77 -20.79 2.26
C THR A 832 38.24 -20.46 1.98
N ASP A 833 38.54 -19.17 1.81
CA ASP A 833 39.92 -18.62 1.81
C ASP A 833 40.28 -17.97 3.17
N GLY A 834 39.70 -18.44 4.29
CA GLY A 834 39.99 -17.91 5.64
C GLY A 834 38.86 -18.12 6.68
N PRO A 835 39.09 -17.68 7.94
CA PRO A 835 38.08 -17.76 9.00
C PRO A 835 36.86 -16.90 8.68
N ARG A 836 35.66 -17.46 8.92
CA ARG A 836 34.37 -16.81 8.69
C ARG A 836 33.76 -16.40 10.04
N PRO A 837 33.09 -15.23 10.13
CA PRO A 837 32.44 -14.80 11.37
C PRO A 837 31.17 -15.62 11.65
N ALA A 838 30.67 -15.54 12.88
CA ALA A 838 29.31 -15.92 13.23
C ALA A 838 28.36 -14.71 13.13
N VAL A 839 27.06 -14.98 13.12
CA VAL A 839 26.01 -13.96 13.24
C VAL A 839 25.52 -13.93 14.67
N ARG A 840 25.84 -12.87 15.41
CA ARG A 840 25.28 -12.59 16.73
C ARG A 840 23.90 -11.96 16.57
N LEU A 841 22.88 -12.58 17.14
CA LEU A 841 21.53 -12.01 17.15
C LEU A 841 21.50 -10.74 18.02
N GLY A 842 20.86 -9.70 17.49
CA GLY A 842 20.67 -8.42 18.16
C GLY A 842 19.56 -8.47 19.21
N LEU A 843 19.61 -7.53 20.16
CA LEU A 843 18.56 -7.35 21.17
C LEU A 843 17.22 -6.89 20.56
N SER A 844 17.23 -6.34 19.35
CA SER A 844 16.03 -5.92 18.59
C SER A 844 15.05 -7.05 18.28
N LEU A 845 15.53 -8.31 18.26
CA LEU A 845 14.67 -9.48 18.04
C LEU A 845 13.87 -9.89 19.29
N ILE A 846 14.22 -9.37 20.47
CA ILE A 846 13.51 -9.68 21.72
C ILE A 846 12.22 -8.86 21.78
N GLN A 847 11.08 -9.56 21.84
CA GLN A 847 9.77 -8.96 21.98
C GLN A 847 9.68 -8.08 23.24
N GLY A 848 9.25 -6.84 23.04
CA GLY A 848 9.10 -5.86 24.11
C GLY A 848 10.39 -5.14 24.50
N MET A 849 11.55 -5.53 23.95
CA MET A 849 12.80 -4.79 24.16
C MET A 849 12.75 -3.43 23.46
N ARG A 850 13.38 -2.42 24.07
CA ARG A 850 13.42 -1.05 23.54
C ARG A 850 14.85 -0.66 23.16
N GLU A 851 14.97 0.12 22.09
CA GLU A 851 16.27 0.50 21.53
C GLU A 851 17.08 1.38 22.49
N ASP A 852 16.43 2.30 23.19
CA ASP A 852 17.06 3.14 24.21
C ASP A 852 17.66 2.33 25.36
N ALA A 853 16.97 1.28 25.81
CA ALA A 853 17.49 0.35 26.81
C ALA A 853 18.70 -0.44 26.31
N ALA A 854 18.67 -0.92 25.06
CA ALA A 854 19.81 -1.62 24.45
C ALA A 854 21.04 -0.71 24.34
N ARG A 855 20.88 0.53 23.88
CA ARG A 855 21.98 1.52 23.80
C ARG A 855 22.63 1.77 25.16
N ARG A 856 21.84 1.92 26.22
CA ARG A 856 22.37 2.08 27.59
C ARG A 856 23.17 0.86 28.07
N ILE A 857 22.78 -0.36 27.67
CA ILE A 857 23.56 -1.57 27.94
C ILE A 857 24.90 -1.51 27.22
N GLU A 858 24.90 -1.10 25.94
CA GLU A 858 26.12 -0.96 25.15
C GLU A 858 27.08 0.08 25.76
N ASP A 859 26.59 1.25 26.13
CA ASP A 859 27.37 2.32 26.77
C ASP A 859 27.95 1.87 28.11
N ALA A 860 27.13 1.23 28.95
CA ALA A 860 27.58 0.71 30.23
C ALA A 860 28.65 -0.37 30.06
N ARG A 861 28.47 -1.30 29.11
CA ARG A 861 29.42 -2.37 28.80
C ARG A 861 30.76 -1.83 28.29
N ALA A 862 30.73 -0.78 27.47
CA ALA A 862 31.93 -0.16 26.92
C ALA A 862 32.85 0.40 28.02
N ALA A 863 32.29 0.81 29.16
CA ALA A 863 33.08 1.26 30.31
C ALA A 863 33.77 0.10 31.07
N ALA A 864 33.08 -1.03 31.27
CA ALA A 864 33.63 -2.25 31.88
C ALA A 864 32.69 -3.45 31.68
N PRO A 865 33.18 -4.71 31.71
CA PRO A 865 32.32 -5.89 31.76
C PRO A 865 31.34 -5.87 32.95
N PHE A 866 30.19 -6.52 32.80
CA PHE A 866 29.21 -6.68 33.89
C PHE A 866 29.60 -7.82 34.81
N ALA A 867 29.48 -7.61 36.13
CA ALA A 867 29.74 -8.65 37.11
C ALA A 867 28.57 -9.64 37.24
N ASP A 868 27.35 -9.11 37.28
CA ASP A 868 26.10 -9.86 37.45
C ASP A 868 24.90 -9.08 36.88
N THR A 869 23.70 -9.64 37.03
CA THR A 869 22.44 -9.04 36.57
C THR A 869 22.06 -7.76 37.32
N GLY A 870 22.47 -7.60 38.58
CA GLY A 870 22.24 -6.40 39.39
C GLY A 870 23.16 -5.24 38.99
N ASP A 871 24.43 -5.54 38.69
CA ASP A 871 25.40 -4.58 38.14
C ASP A 871 24.94 -4.04 36.78
N LEU A 872 24.47 -4.93 35.91
CA LEU A 872 23.83 -4.57 34.64
C LEU A 872 22.65 -3.62 34.85
N ALA A 873 21.70 -4.01 35.71
CA ALA A 873 20.50 -3.23 35.96
C ALA A 873 20.81 -1.81 36.44
N ARG A 874 21.79 -1.68 37.34
CA ARG A 874 22.22 -0.41 37.92
C ARG A 874 22.97 0.47 36.92
N ARG A 875 23.99 -0.07 36.25
CA ARG A 875 24.83 0.73 35.33
C ARG A 875 24.11 1.14 34.05
N ALA A 876 23.23 0.30 33.53
CA ALA A 876 22.40 0.64 32.37
C ALA A 876 21.04 1.26 32.75
N ALA A 877 20.77 1.45 34.06
CA ALA A 877 19.52 2.00 34.60
C ALA A 877 18.25 1.31 34.03
N LEU A 878 18.27 -0.01 33.97
CA LEU A 878 17.21 -0.82 33.35
C LEU A 878 15.96 -0.84 34.20
N SER A 879 14.80 -0.75 33.55
CA SER A 879 13.51 -0.91 34.22
C SER A 879 13.17 -2.39 34.42
N ARG A 880 12.20 -2.67 35.29
CA ARG A 880 11.62 -4.03 35.46
C ARG A 880 11.17 -4.62 34.12
N HIS A 881 10.59 -3.79 33.26
CA HIS A 881 10.16 -4.20 31.92
C HIS A 881 11.35 -4.68 31.07
N ASP A 882 12.45 -3.93 31.06
CA ASP A 882 13.62 -4.26 30.24
C ASP A 882 14.30 -5.54 30.74
N LEU A 883 14.49 -5.68 32.06
CA LEU A 883 15.05 -6.89 32.65
C LEU A 883 14.17 -8.13 32.39
N ASN A 884 12.85 -7.98 32.49
CA ASN A 884 11.93 -9.06 32.17
C ASN A 884 12.00 -9.45 30.70
N ALA A 885 12.12 -8.49 29.78
CA ALA A 885 12.30 -8.75 28.37
C ALA A 885 13.63 -9.50 28.09
N LEU A 886 14.73 -9.05 28.68
CA LEU A 886 16.05 -9.69 28.56
C LEU A 886 16.07 -11.12 29.12
N ALA A 887 15.46 -11.33 30.30
CA ALA A 887 15.31 -12.65 30.88
C ALA A 887 14.44 -13.56 29.99
N ALA A 888 13.29 -13.06 29.52
CA ALA A 888 12.41 -13.82 28.63
C ALA A 888 13.10 -14.21 27.31
N GLY A 889 13.93 -13.30 26.77
CA GLY A 889 14.74 -13.49 25.57
C GLY A 889 16.01 -14.35 25.75
N ASP A 890 16.25 -14.91 26.94
CA ASP A 890 17.46 -15.68 27.29
C ASP A 890 18.78 -14.91 27.18
N ALA A 891 18.72 -13.57 27.12
CA ALA A 891 19.89 -12.72 26.86
C ALA A 891 20.82 -12.55 28.07
N LEU A 892 20.39 -13.02 29.25
CA LEU A 892 21.15 -12.95 30.51
C LEU A 892 21.88 -14.26 30.83
N ARG A 893 21.94 -15.21 29.90
CA ARG A 893 22.47 -16.55 30.14
C ARG A 893 23.91 -16.55 30.70
N THR A 894 24.76 -15.64 30.21
CA THR A 894 26.16 -15.53 30.65
C THR A 894 26.29 -15.01 32.08
N LEU A 895 25.33 -14.21 32.56
CA LEU A 895 25.33 -13.64 33.91
C LEU A 895 24.58 -14.53 34.92
N ALA A 896 23.43 -15.09 34.53
CA ALA A 896 22.50 -15.79 35.43
C ALA A 896 22.43 -17.32 35.19
N GLY A 897 23.16 -17.85 34.22
CA GLY A 897 23.23 -19.27 33.89
C GLY A 897 22.05 -19.82 33.07
N HIS A 898 20.80 -19.62 33.51
CA HIS A 898 19.61 -20.08 32.77
C HIS A 898 18.37 -19.21 32.98
N ARG A 899 17.41 -19.30 32.05
CA ARG A 899 16.22 -18.44 31.99
C ARG A 899 15.45 -18.28 33.30
N ARG A 900 15.15 -19.38 34.01
CA ARG A 900 14.38 -19.30 35.27
C ARG A 900 15.13 -18.52 36.36
N GLN A 901 16.44 -18.72 36.45
CA GLN A 901 17.31 -17.99 37.37
C GLN A 901 17.38 -16.51 36.97
N ALA A 902 17.57 -16.24 35.68
CA ALA A 902 17.53 -14.88 35.14
C ALA A 902 16.21 -14.16 35.44
N SER A 903 15.06 -14.84 35.35
CA SER A 903 13.76 -14.24 35.70
C SER A 903 13.63 -13.94 37.20
N TRP A 904 14.19 -14.79 38.07
CA TRP A 904 14.23 -14.53 39.51
C TRP A 904 15.10 -13.30 39.81
N GLU A 905 16.32 -13.29 39.30
CA GLU A 905 17.27 -12.19 39.50
C GLU A 905 16.77 -10.88 38.89
N ALA A 906 16.11 -10.93 37.73
CA ALA A 906 15.48 -9.75 37.12
C ALA A 906 14.40 -9.14 38.01
N ALA A 907 13.65 -9.95 38.76
CA ALA A 907 12.63 -9.45 39.68
C ALA A 907 13.24 -8.75 40.91
N ALA A 908 14.38 -9.27 41.40
CA ALA A 908 15.15 -8.73 42.53
C ALA A 908 16.02 -7.51 42.16
N SER A 909 16.52 -7.45 40.93
CA SER A 909 17.44 -6.41 40.45
C SER A 909 16.76 -5.08 40.07
N VAL A 910 15.47 -4.93 40.37
CA VAL A 910 14.72 -3.70 40.09
C VAL A 910 15.09 -2.65 41.12
N GLN A 911 15.81 -1.62 40.69
CA GLN A 911 16.25 -0.55 41.58
C GLN A 911 15.07 0.22 42.19
N SER A 912 15.18 0.56 43.48
CA SER A 912 14.35 1.61 44.07
C SER A 912 14.71 2.96 43.43
N ARG A 913 13.72 3.83 43.25
CA ARG A 913 13.92 5.19 42.71
C ARG A 913 14.28 6.22 43.79
N ASP A 914 14.66 5.77 44.98
CA ASP A 914 14.86 6.59 46.16
C ASP A 914 16.35 6.70 46.56
N LEU A 915 16.62 7.20 47.78
CA LEU A 915 17.97 7.37 48.34
C LEU A 915 18.82 6.08 48.34
N LEU A 916 18.20 4.90 48.23
CA LEU A 916 18.88 3.61 48.25
C LEU A 916 19.20 3.06 46.85
N ARG A 917 19.05 3.85 45.78
CA ARG A 917 19.32 3.41 44.39
C ARG A 917 20.70 2.75 44.19
N ASP A 918 21.71 3.21 44.93
CA ASP A 918 23.11 2.77 44.83
C ASP A 918 23.46 1.68 45.85
N ALA A 919 22.52 1.29 46.72
CA ALA A 919 22.72 0.24 47.70
C ALA A 919 22.69 -1.15 47.04
N ALA A 920 23.70 -1.97 47.31
CA ALA A 920 23.73 -3.35 46.86
C ALA A 920 22.70 -4.18 47.64
N ILE A 921 21.78 -4.82 46.91
CA ILE A 921 20.87 -5.82 47.50
C ILE A 921 21.69 -7.11 47.69
N GLN A 922 22.07 -7.41 48.92
CA GLN A 922 22.69 -8.68 49.27
C GLN A 922 21.62 -9.66 49.78
N GLU A 923 21.12 -10.52 48.91
CA GLU A 923 20.33 -11.68 49.33
C GLU A 923 21.27 -12.74 49.91
N THR A 924 21.09 -13.09 51.19
CA THR A 924 21.92 -14.07 51.90
C THR A 924 21.73 -15.52 51.40
N GLN A 925 20.62 -15.82 50.70
CA GLN A 925 20.38 -17.10 50.04
C GLN A 925 19.54 -16.91 48.77
N ALA A 926 20.19 -16.92 47.60
CA ALA A 926 19.47 -16.99 46.32
C ALA A 926 18.92 -18.42 46.10
N PRO A 927 17.62 -18.59 45.80
CA PRO A 927 17.06 -19.92 45.53
C PRO A 927 17.64 -20.50 44.24
N GLN A 928 18.22 -21.69 44.30
CA GLN A 928 18.65 -22.42 43.11
C GLN A 928 17.45 -23.05 42.40
N LEU A 929 16.96 -22.38 41.36
CA LEU A 929 15.88 -22.91 40.53
C LEU A 929 16.41 -23.96 39.56
N SER A 930 15.61 -24.99 39.27
CA SER A 930 15.98 -25.96 38.23
C SER A 930 15.92 -25.32 36.86
N ALA A 931 16.87 -25.69 35.98
CA ALA A 931 16.86 -25.24 34.59
C ALA A 931 15.58 -25.69 33.86
N PRO A 932 15.06 -24.89 32.91
CA PRO A 932 13.93 -25.30 32.08
C PRO A 932 14.30 -26.52 31.22
N THR A 933 13.33 -27.39 30.95
CA THR A 933 13.52 -28.48 29.98
C THR A 933 13.70 -27.91 28.57
N GLU A 934 14.23 -28.70 27.64
CA GLU A 934 14.45 -28.25 26.27
C GLU A 934 13.17 -27.76 25.59
N GLY A 935 12.06 -28.50 25.72
CA GLY A 935 10.76 -28.09 25.16
C GLY A 935 10.23 -26.78 25.76
N GLN A 936 10.42 -26.56 27.07
CA GLN A 936 10.06 -25.30 27.72
C GLN A 936 10.91 -24.13 27.23
N ALA A 937 12.22 -24.34 27.04
CA ALA A 937 13.12 -23.33 26.51
C ALA A 937 12.76 -22.97 25.05
N VAL A 938 12.48 -23.97 24.21
CA VAL A 938 12.04 -23.77 22.82
C VAL A 938 10.70 -23.01 22.76
N ALA A 939 9.71 -23.39 23.57
CA ALA A 939 8.43 -22.70 23.61
C ALA A 939 8.57 -21.24 24.08
N ALA A 940 9.44 -21.00 25.05
CA ALA A 940 9.74 -19.66 25.53
C ALA A 940 10.50 -18.83 24.48
N ASP A 941 11.44 -19.42 23.72
CA ASP A 941 12.16 -18.76 22.61
C ASP A 941 11.21 -18.25 21.52
N TYR A 942 10.26 -19.07 21.08
CA TYR A 942 9.26 -18.64 20.10
C TYR A 942 8.36 -17.52 20.64
N ARG A 943 8.06 -17.54 21.95
CA ARG A 943 7.25 -16.51 22.58
C ARG A 943 8.00 -15.19 22.73
N SER A 944 9.28 -15.21 23.07
CA SER A 944 10.04 -14.00 23.38
C SER A 944 10.89 -13.47 22.24
N VAL A 945 11.39 -14.31 21.34
CA VAL A 945 12.25 -13.92 20.21
C VAL A 945 11.62 -14.25 18.86
N GLY A 946 10.65 -15.18 18.82
CA GLY A 946 10.01 -15.63 17.59
C GLY A 946 10.79 -16.69 16.82
N LEU A 947 11.94 -17.13 17.34
CA LEU A 947 12.77 -18.21 16.79
C LEU A 947 13.56 -18.89 17.91
N THR A 948 14.04 -20.11 17.67
CA THR A 948 14.99 -20.80 18.56
C THR A 948 16.27 -21.20 17.83
N LEU A 949 17.41 -21.10 18.52
CA LEU A 949 18.69 -21.66 18.08
C LEU A 949 18.93 -23.08 18.64
N ARG A 950 18.05 -23.57 19.51
CA ARG A 950 18.07 -24.94 20.08
C ARG A 950 17.53 -25.94 19.06
N SER A 951 17.03 -27.08 19.51
CA SER A 951 16.33 -28.04 18.66
C SER A 951 15.07 -27.44 18.05
N HIS A 952 14.84 -27.73 16.77
CA HIS A 952 13.60 -27.37 16.10
C HIS A 952 12.40 -28.07 16.80
N PRO A 953 11.22 -27.45 16.96
CA PRO A 953 10.14 -28.03 17.76
C PRO A 953 9.69 -29.42 17.28
N VAL A 954 9.66 -29.64 15.96
CA VAL A 954 9.27 -30.95 15.38
C VAL A 954 10.30 -32.06 15.69
N ALA A 955 11.57 -31.72 15.94
CA ALA A 955 12.59 -32.70 16.34
C ALA A 955 12.24 -33.35 17.68
N LEU A 956 11.69 -32.57 18.63
CA LEU A 956 11.25 -33.08 19.94
C LEU A 956 10.07 -34.05 19.81
N LEU A 957 9.26 -33.90 18.75
CA LEU A 957 8.13 -34.77 18.44
C LEU A 957 8.52 -35.95 17.53
N ARG A 958 9.76 -35.99 17.03
CA ARG A 958 10.19 -36.96 16.01
C ARG A 958 9.95 -38.42 16.40
N PRO A 959 10.21 -38.88 17.63
CA PRO A 959 9.92 -40.27 18.01
C PRO A 959 8.43 -40.63 17.86
N GLN A 960 7.52 -39.74 18.27
CA GLN A 960 6.07 -39.96 18.16
C GLN A 960 5.58 -39.90 16.72
N LEU A 961 6.15 -38.98 15.92
CA LEU A 961 5.82 -38.83 14.50
C LEU A 961 6.32 -40.02 13.68
N ALA A 962 7.52 -40.51 13.97
CA ALA A 962 8.09 -41.70 13.34
C ALA A 962 7.25 -42.95 13.62
N ALA A 963 6.75 -43.13 14.84
CA ALA A 963 5.81 -44.22 15.19
C ALA A 963 4.50 -44.18 14.36
N ARG A 964 4.11 -43.00 13.87
CA ARG A 964 2.95 -42.80 12.96
C ARG A 964 3.33 -42.83 11.47
N ASN A 965 4.58 -43.17 11.16
CA ASN A 965 5.20 -43.19 9.83
C ASN A 965 5.29 -41.82 9.13
N PHE A 966 5.32 -40.71 9.87
CA PHE A 966 5.64 -39.40 9.29
C PHE A 966 7.16 -39.27 9.10
N GLN A 967 7.57 -39.02 7.85
CA GLN A 967 8.97 -38.97 7.46
C GLN A 967 9.50 -37.53 7.46
N PRO A 968 10.80 -37.33 7.76
CA PRO A 968 11.39 -36.01 7.69
C PRO A 968 11.54 -35.52 6.24
N ALA A 969 11.60 -34.20 6.04
CA ALA A 969 11.74 -33.58 4.72
C ALA A 969 12.95 -34.11 3.95
N SER A 970 14.09 -34.33 4.60
CA SER A 970 15.30 -34.91 3.98
C SER A 970 15.07 -36.29 3.37
N VAL A 971 14.26 -37.14 4.02
CA VAL A 971 13.91 -38.48 3.52
C VAL A 971 12.90 -38.38 2.39
N LEU A 972 11.87 -37.54 2.54
CA LEU A 972 10.87 -37.31 1.50
C LEU A 972 11.50 -36.79 0.20
N ASN A 973 12.51 -35.93 0.32
CA ASN A 973 13.25 -35.40 -0.82
C ASN A 973 13.98 -36.48 -1.64
N GLY A 974 14.25 -37.66 -1.07
CA GLY A 974 14.81 -38.81 -1.77
C GLY A 974 13.76 -39.74 -2.41
N TYR A 975 12.46 -39.46 -2.27
CA TYR A 975 11.42 -40.35 -2.78
C TYR A 975 11.28 -40.26 -4.32
N PRO A 976 11.05 -41.40 -5.01
CA PRO A 976 10.69 -41.40 -6.41
C PRO A 976 9.28 -40.83 -6.63
N ASP A 977 9.00 -40.43 -7.88
CA ASP A 977 7.70 -39.92 -8.29
C ASP A 977 6.56 -40.91 -7.98
N LYS A 978 5.40 -40.39 -7.58
CA LYS A 978 4.16 -41.11 -7.21
C LYS A 978 4.22 -42.01 -5.97
N ARG A 979 5.32 -42.02 -5.22
CA ARG A 979 5.42 -42.81 -3.97
C ARG A 979 4.45 -42.28 -2.90
N VAL A 980 3.80 -43.17 -2.16
CA VAL A 980 2.99 -42.76 -1.00
C VAL A 980 3.90 -42.16 0.07
N ALA A 981 3.52 -40.97 0.55
CA ALA A 981 4.29 -40.18 1.49
C ALA A 981 3.40 -39.63 2.61
N ARG A 982 4.01 -39.48 3.78
CA ARG A 982 3.40 -38.88 4.97
C ARG A 982 4.36 -37.84 5.51
N ALA A 983 3.94 -36.58 5.49
CA ALA A 983 4.70 -35.46 6.02
C ALA A 983 3.98 -34.87 7.23
N CYS A 984 4.74 -34.39 8.20
CA CYS A 984 4.22 -33.62 9.32
C CYS A 984 5.21 -32.49 9.61
N GLY A 985 4.69 -31.28 9.80
CA GLY A 985 5.51 -30.13 10.14
C GLY A 985 4.67 -28.94 10.57
N ILE A 986 5.35 -27.92 11.09
CA ILE A 986 4.72 -26.65 11.47
C ILE A 986 4.28 -25.96 10.18
N VAL A 987 3.04 -25.46 10.16
CA VAL A 987 2.53 -24.74 8.99
C VAL A 987 3.12 -23.33 8.96
N THR A 988 4.03 -23.09 8.02
CA THR A 988 4.69 -21.78 7.90
C THR A 988 3.98 -20.87 6.92
N VAL A 989 3.43 -21.42 5.83
CA VAL A 989 2.79 -20.63 4.76
C VAL A 989 1.53 -21.32 4.25
N ARG A 990 0.48 -20.53 3.97
CA ARG A 990 -0.68 -20.93 3.18
C ARG A 990 -0.91 -19.93 2.05
N GLN A 991 -1.07 -20.41 0.82
CA GLN A 991 -1.24 -19.58 -0.37
C GLN A 991 -2.37 -20.10 -1.24
N ARG A 992 -3.30 -19.22 -1.66
CA ARG A 992 -4.37 -19.56 -2.61
C ARG A 992 -4.31 -18.65 -3.84
N PRO A 993 -3.41 -18.90 -4.80
CA PRO A 993 -3.29 -18.03 -5.98
C PRO A 993 -4.60 -18.02 -6.77
N GLN A 994 -5.04 -16.83 -7.20
CA GLN A 994 -6.26 -16.66 -8.00
C GLN A 994 -6.24 -17.50 -9.30
N THR A 995 -5.06 -17.76 -9.86
CA THR A 995 -4.88 -18.56 -11.08
C THR A 995 -4.94 -20.07 -10.88
N ALA A 996 -4.84 -20.55 -9.64
CA ALA A 996 -4.75 -21.97 -9.37
C ALA A 996 -6.12 -22.66 -9.29
N LYS A 997 -7.18 -22.05 -9.83
CA LYS A 997 -8.57 -22.58 -9.86
C LYS A 997 -9.04 -23.11 -8.50
N GLY A 998 -8.66 -22.43 -7.42
CA GLY A 998 -9.07 -22.77 -6.05
C GLY A 998 -8.12 -23.65 -5.25
N VAL A 999 -7.05 -24.18 -5.84
CA VAL A 999 -6.00 -24.97 -5.14
C VAL A 999 -5.29 -24.13 -4.08
N ILE A 1000 -4.97 -24.74 -2.94
CA ILE A 1000 -4.19 -24.13 -1.84
C ILE A 1000 -2.84 -24.83 -1.74
N PHE A 1001 -1.78 -24.03 -1.69
CA PHE A 1001 -0.42 -24.47 -1.40
C PHE A 1001 -0.11 -24.25 0.08
N VAL A 1002 0.39 -25.27 0.76
CA VAL A 1002 0.80 -25.22 2.16
C VAL A 1002 2.28 -25.57 2.25
N THR A 1003 3.06 -24.79 2.99
CA THR A 1003 4.44 -25.15 3.32
C THR A 1003 4.49 -25.62 4.77
N LEU A 1004 4.95 -26.85 4.95
CA LEU A 1004 5.28 -27.41 6.26
C LEU A 1004 6.77 -27.26 6.49
N GLU A 1005 7.19 -27.09 7.73
CA GLU A 1005 8.60 -27.09 8.10
C GLU A 1005 8.87 -28.09 9.21
N ASP A 1006 9.94 -28.86 9.04
CA ASP A 1006 10.54 -29.69 10.08
C ASP A 1006 12.02 -29.36 10.28
N GLU A 1007 12.68 -30.08 11.18
CA GLU A 1007 14.08 -29.87 11.54
C GLU A 1007 15.05 -30.06 10.36
N THR A 1008 14.63 -30.76 9.31
CA THR A 1008 15.45 -31.08 8.13
C THR A 1008 15.14 -30.21 6.93
N GLY A 1009 13.97 -29.55 6.88
CA GLY A 1009 13.62 -28.71 5.75
C GLY A 1009 12.14 -28.41 5.60
N PRO A 1010 11.81 -27.58 4.60
CA PRO A 1010 10.43 -27.35 4.19
C PRO A 1010 9.90 -28.50 3.31
N VAL A 1011 8.62 -28.83 3.48
CA VAL A 1011 7.86 -29.72 2.60
C VAL A 1011 6.72 -28.94 1.96
N ASN A 1012 6.68 -28.96 0.62
CA ASN A 1012 5.58 -28.38 -0.14
C ASN A 1012 4.40 -29.32 -0.19
N VAL A 1013 3.21 -28.78 0.05
CA VAL A 1013 1.96 -29.51 -0.02
C VAL A 1013 1.00 -28.81 -0.98
N VAL A 1014 0.38 -29.57 -1.88
CA VAL A 1014 -0.66 -29.09 -2.80
C VAL A 1014 -2.00 -29.69 -2.36
N VAL A 1015 -2.98 -28.85 -2.08
CA VAL A 1015 -4.31 -29.23 -1.60
C VAL A 1015 -5.35 -28.84 -2.65
N ARG A 1016 -6.04 -29.83 -3.23
CA ARG A 1016 -7.05 -29.63 -4.28
C ARG A 1016 -8.39 -29.19 -3.70
N THR A 1017 -9.21 -28.54 -4.53
CA THR A 1017 -10.50 -27.93 -4.16
C THR A 1017 -11.44 -28.90 -3.45
N GLU A 1018 -11.53 -30.15 -3.91
CA GLU A 1018 -12.42 -31.16 -3.33
C GLU A 1018 -12.03 -31.50 -1.88
N LEU A 1019 -10.72 -31.50 -1.59
CA LEU A 1019 -10.22 -31.75 -0.24
C LEU A 1019 -10.37 -30.50 0.65
N ILE A 1020 -10.23 -29.30 0.08
CA ILE A 1020 -10.43 -28.03 0.78
C ILE A 1020 -11.88 -27.94 1.28
N GLU A 1021 -12.87 -28.26 0.45
CA GLU A 1021 -14.28 -28.22 0.84
C GLU A 1021 -14.60 -29.22 1.95
N ARG A 1022 -13.98 -30.41 1.90
CA ARG A 1022 -14.21 -31.47 2.89
C ARG A 1022 -13.49 -31.24 4.22
N GLN A 1023 -12.27 -30.72 4.21
CA GLN A 1023 -11.40 -30.57 5.39
C GLN A 1023 -10.96 -29.11 5.60
N ARG A 1024 -11.90 -28.17 5.41
CA ARG A 1024 -11.64 -26.73 5.53
C ARG A 1024 -11.15 -26.34 6.91
N ARG A 1025 -11.69 -26.98 7.96
CA ARG A 1025 -11.36 -26.70 9.36
C ARG A 1025 -9.92 -27.07 9.66
N GLU A 1026 -9.49 -28.27 9.30
CA GLU A 1026 -8.13 -28.75 9.51
C GLU A 1026 -7.12 -27.95 8.70
N LEU A 1027 -7.45 -27.65 7.43
CA LEU A 1027 -6.57 -26.88 6.55
C LEU A 1027 -6.31 -25.47 7.09
N LEU A 1028 -7.35 -24.77 7.55
CA LEU A 1028 -7.24 -23.38 7.99
C LEU A 1028 -6.89 -23.22 9.47
N GLY A 1029 -7.21 -24.22 10.31
CA GLY A 1029 -7.03 -24.15 11.77
C GLY A 1029 -5.72 -24.73 12.30
N ALA A 1030 -5.11 -25.70 11.61
CA ALA A 1030 -3.96 -26.43 12.15
C ALA A 1030 -2.67 -25.59 12.19
N SER A 1031 -1.96 -25.61 13.30
CA SER A 1031 -0.60 -25.07 13.43
C SER A 1031 0.47 -26.14 13.20
N LEU A 1032 0.18 -27.40 13.57
CA LEU A 1032 0.95 -28.59 13.18
C LEU A 1032 0.06 -29.49 12.31
N LEU A 1033 0.47 -29.70 11.06
CA LEU A 1033 -0.36 -30.40 10.07
C LEU A 1033 0.30 -31.69 9.63
N GLY A 1034 -0.40 -32.81 9.85
CA GLY A 1034 -0.09 -34.10 9.25
C GLY A 1034 -0.77 -34.25 7.89
N VAL A 1035 0.00 -34.63 6.87
CA VAL A 1035 -0.49 -34.77 5.48
C VAL A 1035 -0.17 -36.16 4.96
N TYR A 1036 -1.20 -36.83 4.46
CA TYR A 1036 -1.10 -38.10 3.73
C TYR A 1036 -1.31 -37.83 2.26
N GLY A 1037 -0.45 -38.40 1.41
CA GLY A 1037 -0.55 -38.15 -0.01
C GLY A 1037 0.44 -38.93 -0.87
N SER A 1038 0.58 -38.47 -2.11
CA SER A 1038 1.57 -38.98 -3.05
C SER A 1038 2.65 -37.93 -3.27
N TRP A 1039 3.91 -38.35 -3.14
CA TRP A 1039 5.07 -37.54 -3.51
C TRP A 1039 5.14 -37.38 -5.02
N GLN A 1040 5.35 -36.16 -5.48
CA GLN A 1040 5.56 -35.84 -6.89
C GLN A 1040 6.95 -35.23 -7.07
N SER A 1041 7.72 -35.76 -8.02
CA SER A 1041 9.10 -35.34 -8.31
C SER A 1041 9.30 -35.27 -9.83
N VAL A 1042 9.21 -34.06 -10.40
CA VAL A 1042 9.25 -33.82 -11.85
C VAL A 1042 10.12 -32.61 -12.18
N ASP A 1043 11.12 -32.81 -13.06
CA ASP A 1043 12.06 -31.79 -13.52
C ASP A 1043 12.69 -30.99 -12.35
N GLY A 1044 13.14 -31.68 -11.29
CA GLY A 1044 13.75 -31.07 -10.11
C GLY A 1044 12.77 -30.48 -9.08
N VAL A 1045 11.48 -30.43 -9.38
CA VAL A 1045 10.44 -29.91 -8.49
C VAL A 1045 9.83 -31.02 -7.67
N ARG A 1046 9.79 -30.84 -6.34
CA ARG A 1046 9.28 -31.82 -5.38
C ARG A 1046 8.13 -31.27 -4.53
N HIS A 1047 7.03 -32.00 -4.45
CA HIS A 1047 5.89 -31.64 -3.60
C HIS A 1047 5.02 -32.85 -3.24
N LEU A 1048 4.27 -32.72 -2.15
CA LEU A 1048 3.31 -33.70 -1.67
C LEU A 1048 1.89 -33.32 -2.13
N ILE A 1049 1.25 -34.16 -2.93
CA ILE A 1049 -0.15 -33.99 -3.30
C ILE A 1049 -1.02 -34.54 -2.15
N ALA A 1050 -1.71 -33.65 -1.44
CA ALA A 1050 -2.52 -34.02 -0.29
C ALA A 1050 -3.77 -34.82 -0.69
N GLN A 1051 -4.01 -35.90 0.04
CA GLN A 1051 -5.21 -36.74 -0.07
C GLN A 1051 -6.03 -36.74 1.23
N ARG A 1052 -5.35 -36.56 2.37
CA ARG A 1052 -5.97 -36.42 3.70
C ARG A 1052 -5.13 -35.52 4.58
N LEU A 1053 -5.81 -34.63 5.31
CA LEU A 1053 -5.24 -33.72 6.30
C LEU A 1053 -5.61 -34.19 7.71
N VAL A 1054 -4.69 -34.03 8.66
CA VAL A 1054 -4.91 -34.32 10.08
C VAL A 1054 -4.31 -33.18 10.90
N ASP A 1055 -5.15 -32.52 11.69
CA ASP A 1055 -4.70 -31.52 12.65
C ASP A 1055 -4.00 -32.24 13.82
N LEU A 1056 -2.73 -31.90 14.05
CA LEU A 1056 -1.90 -32.44 15.13
C LEU A 1056 -1.47 -31.33 16.11
N SER A 1057 -2.12 -30.16 16.06
CA SER A 1057 -1.72 -28.97 16.82
C SER A 1057 -1.70 -29.20 18.33
N GLU A 1058 -2.50 -30.13 18.85
CA GLU A 1058 -2.47 -30.52 20.27
C GLU A 1058 -1.09 -31.01 20.73
N LEU A 1059 -0.28 -31.59 19.85
CA LEU A 1059 1.08 -32.05 20.17
C LEU A 1059 2.07 -30.90 20.40
N LEU A 1060 1.73 -29.67 19.98
CA LEU A 1060 2.58 -28.49 20.20
C LEU A 1060 2.47 -27.92 21.62
N GLY A 1061 1.44 -28.31 22.40
CA GLY A 1061 1.19 -27.77 23.74
C GLY A 1061 1.10 -26.23 23.73
N ASP A 1062 1.93 -25.58 24.55
CA ASP A 1062 1.97 -24.11 24.69
C ASP A 1062 2.76 -23.37 23.59
N LEU A 1063 3.29 -24.09 22.59
CA LEU A 1063 4.04 -23.47 21.49
C LEU A 1063 3.08 -22.72 20.56
N ASN A 1064 3.15 -21.40 20.60
CA ASN A 1064 2.40 -20.55 19.68
C ASN A 1064 3.18 -20.38 18.37
N THR A 1065 2.65 -20.90 17.27
CA THR A 1065 3.20 -20.72 15.92
C THR A 1065 2.14 -20.07 15.03
N GLN A 1066 2.57 -19.15 14.17
CA GLN A 1066 1.67 -18.46 13.25
C GLN A 1066 2.13 -18.64 11.81
N SER A 1067 1.20 -18.99 10.93
CA SER A 1067 1.48 -19.09 9.49
C SER A 1067 1.28 -17.74 8.80
N ARG A 1068 2.14 -17.44 7.81
CA ARG A 1068 1.90 -16.32 6.88
C ARG A 1068 0.94 -16.76 5.79
N ASN A 1069 -0.20 -16.08 5.70
CA ASN A 1069 -1.26 -16.41 4.74
C ASN A 1069 -1.25 -15.38 3.60
N PHE A 1070 -1.06 -15.86 2.37
CA PHE A 1070 -1.07 -15.04 1.16
C PHE A 1070 -2.32 -15.33 0.32
N HIS A 1071 -2.89 -14.27 -0.25
CA HIS A 1071 -4.10 -14.30 -1.06
C HIS A 1071 -3.80 -14.00 -2.52
#